data_AF-A0A520MK40-F1
#
_entry.id   AF-A0A520MK40-F1
#
_cell.length_a   1.000
_cell.length_b   1.000
_cell.length_c   1.000
_cell.angle_alpha   90.00
_cell.angle_beta   90.00
_cell.angle_gamma   90.00
#
_symmetry.space_group_name_H-M   'P 1'
#
loop_
_entity.id
_entity.type
_entity.pdbx_description
1 polymer ?
#
loop_
_entity_poly.entity_id
_entity_poly.type
_entity_poly.pdbx_seq_one_letter_code
_entity_poly.pdbx_strand_id
1 'polypeptide(L)'
;AMWDPDAGLVIPRSQTVAGKLVDQAEATGDLQVFQNTTANGLEIHEGKIKGVHTNRGLIAADAVIVCAGLWGRLIAQMAGEDLPIMPVDHPLCFFGPYEEFAGTGKEIGYPLLRDQGNSAYLRDTGDPATAEGGQIEWGYYEEKDPRLVHPKDLLEKGESHWSPSQRDLEMDQIIEPLEKAMELTPILGELGWNEKHSFNGLLQVTADNGPSIGESPNTRGLWYAEAVWVKDAPGVAKLLVDMMTDGITETDIHSVDVARYYPMQKTPEYIRGRCYESAFKIYNPAVHSREPYTEGRNLRRSPFWQREQELGGYFMELAGWERAHGYAANEVLLTTYGDRVPVRENEWDNRHFWRVSNAEHLAMSDNAGMINLSHFAVYDISGADAATLMEYACVAKVAGTTPIGKGIYTHFLDRVGGVRSDLTILRLAENRFRLIDGADAGHRDYVWLSRLAEDKGWDVFIEDRSDHMACLGLWGPNARSMLEAIADNPSALDPKHFPFATTKEISVQGIPVLAFRISYVGESGWELHVPFSYGLSLWDLVFAQGATPVGVETYANSRRLEKSFRLQNADLLTEYNLIEAGLSRPTVKDADFHGKDAYLEQRTRDVQPAYLCTMTMTDNRDSNGVPRYPVGTCPIVDPDSNAVLTDELGRRSYTTSIAFGPSIGKNIALGYLPKEYAEEGRTLLIEYFDESFPVRVEAVGCKGLYDPDNLLPRQ
;
A
#
# COMPACT_ATOMS: atom_id res chain seq x y z
N ALA A 1 -10.54 26.71 3.90
CA ALA A 1 -10.94 25.94 5.09
C ALA A 1 -11.84 24.81 4.63
N MET A 2 -11.72 23.62 5.22
CA MET A 2 -12.58 22.47 4.96
C MET A 2 -13.58 22.35 6.11
N TRP A 3 -14.85 22.11 5.79
CA TRP A 3 -15.92 21.91 6.77
C TRP A 3 -16.57 20.55 6.56
N ASP A 4 -16.64 19.77 7.64
CA ASP A 4 -17.36 18.50 7.68
C ASP A 4 -18.41 18.60 8.79
N PRO A 5 -19.71 18.67 8.44
CA PRO A 5 -20.79 18.80 9.42
C PRO A 5 -21.02 17.54 10.26
N ASP A 6 -20.53 16.39 9.81
CA ASP A 6 -20.70 15.10 10.50
C ASP A 6 -19.50 14.78 11.40
N ALA A 7 -18.39 15.51 11.25
CA ALA A 7 -17.24 15.42 12.14
C ALA A 7 -17.58 15.98 13.53
N GLY A 8 -17.16 15.27 14.57
CA GLY A 8 -17.46 15.70 15.94
C GLY A 8 -16.72 14.89 17.00
N LEU A 9 -17.26 14.97 18.21
CA LEU A 9 -16.75 14.28 19.39
C LEU A 9 -17.57 13.01 19.65
N VAL A 10 -16.91 11.95 20.14
CA VAL A 10 -17.61 10.77 20.67
C VAL A 10 -18.35 11.18 21.95
N ILE A 11 -19.68 11.07 21.97
CA ILE A 11 -20.53 11.49 23.09
C ILE A 11 -21.36 10.29 23.61
N PRO A 12 -21.28 9.95 24.92
CA PRO A 12 -20.32 10.47 25.90
C PRO A 12 -18.88 10.08 25.52
N ARG A 13 -17.87 10.59 26.23
CA ARG A 13 -16.45 10.35 25.89
C ARG A 13 -16.14 8.87 25.65
N SER A 14 -15.19 8.60 24.75
CA SER A 14 -14.86 7.25 24.27
C SER A 14 -14.58 6.22 25.37
N GLN A 15 -13.95 6.60 26.50
CA GLN A 15 -13.73 5.70 27.62
C GLN A 15 -15.04 5.22 28.26
N THR A 16 -16.03 6.12 28.37
CA THR A 16 -17.38 5.79 28.86
C THR A 16 -18.10 4.88 27.88
N VAL A 17 -17.97 5.12 26.57
CA VAL A 17 -18.54 4.24 25.53
C VAL A 17 -17.92 2.85 25.62
N ALA A 18 -16.59 2.75 25.71
CA ALA A 18 -15.89 1.47 25.85
C ALA A 18 -16.34 0.71 27.11
N GLY A 19 -16.43 1.38 28.27
CA GLY A 19 -16.94 0.77 29.50
C GLY A 19 -18.35 0.22 29.34
N LYS A 20 -19.27 0.99 28.72
CA LYS A 20 -20.64 0.54 28.44
C LYS A 20 -20.69 -0.65 27.49
N LEU A 21 -19.83 -0.71 26.47
CA LEU A 21 -19.75 -1.84 25.56
C LEU A 21 -19.26 -3.11 26.29
N VAL A 22 -18.30 -2.96 27.19
CA VAL A 22 -17.83 -4.05 28.05
C VAL A 22 -18.95 -4.54 28.97
N ASP A 23 -19.64 -3.63 29.68
CA ASP A 23 -20.76 -3.98 30.56
C ASP A 23 -21.88 -4.73 29.80
N GLN A 24 -22.19 -4.28 28.58
CA GLN A 24 -23.17 -4.92 27.69
C GLN A 24 -22.74 -6.32 27.27
N ALA A 25 -21.46 -6.50 26.94
CA ALA A 25 -20.90 -7.79 26.56
C ALA A 25 -20.83 -8.77 27.75
N GLU A 26 -20.47 -8.31 28.95
CA GLU A 26 -20.53 -9.15 30.16
C GLU A 26 -21.98 -9.56 30.48
N ALA A 27 -22.95 -8.68 30.26
CA ALA A 27 -24.36 -8.96 30.48
C ALA A 27 -24.94 -10.05 29.54
N THR A 28 -24.30 -10.34 28.39
CA THR A 28 -24.70 -11.50 27.56
C THR A 28 -24.29 -12.83 28.18
N GLY A 29 -23.29 -12.82 29.07
CA GLY A 29 -22.67 -14.02 29.66
C GLY A 29 -21.54 -14.61 28.81
N ASP A 30 -21.22 -14.02 27.65
CA ASP A 30 -20.19 -14.51 26.73
C ASP A 30 -18.82 -13.86 26.96
N LEU A 31 -18.77 -12.71 27.66
CA LEU A 31 -17.53 -12.03 28.05
C LEU A 31 -17.26 -12.20 29.55
N GLN A 32 -16.01 -12.48 29.89
CA GLN A 32 -15.47 -12.39 31.24
C GLN A 32 -14.34 -11.36 31.28
N VAL A 33 -14.43 -10.38 32.19
CA VAL A 33 -13.40 -9.35 32.32
C VAL A 33 -12.55 -9.58 33.56
N PHE A 34 -11.23 -9.58 33.37
CA PHE A 34 -10.25 -9.74 34.44
C PHE A 34 -9.38 -8.48 34.56
N GLN A 35 -9.90 -7.45 35.23
CA GLN A 35 -9.13 -6.23 35.50
C GLN A 35 -7.92 -6.51 36.42
N ASN A 36 -6.91 -5.65 36.37
CA ASN A 36 -5.65 -5.78 37.15
C ASN A 36 -4.98 -7.16 36.99
N THR A 37 -5.09 -7.75 35.80
CA THR A 37 -4.53 -9.06 35.46
C THR A 37 -3.54 -8.87 34.32
N THR A 38 -2.25 -8.81 34.65
CA THR A 38 -1.18 -8.51 33.69
C THR A 38 -0.89 -9.75 32.85
N ALA A 39 -0.96 -9.63 31.52
CA ALA A 39 -0.43 -10.61 30.59
C ALA A 39 1.10 -10.54 30.60
N ASN A 40 1.77 -11.60 31.07
CA ASN A 40 3.22 -11.65 31.23
C ASN A 40 3.91 -12.67 30.31
N GLY A 41 3.14 -13.40 29.51
CA GLY A 41 3.66 -14.32 28.50
C GLY A 41 2.57 -14.87 27.59
N LEU A 42 2.97 -15.38 26.43
CA LEU A 42 2.11 -16.12 25.51
C LEU A 42 2.51 -17.60 25.56
N GLU A 43 1.53 -18.50 25.68
CA GLU A 43 1.76 -19.94 25.57
C GLU A 43 1.68 -20.32 24.09
N ILE A 44 2.81 -20.72 23.49
CA ILE A 44 2.91 -21.05 22.07
C ILE A 44 3.50 -22.45 21.91
N HIS A 45 2.79 -23.34 21.20
CA HIS A 45 3.26 -24.68 20.85
C HIS A 45 3.26 -24.85 19.33
N GLU A 46 4.40 -25.24 18.77
CA GLU A 46 4.56 -25.49 17.33
C GLU A 46 4.07 -24.31 16.47
N GLY A 47 4.38 -23.08 16.89
CA GLY A 47 3.97 -21.85 16.20
C GLY A 47 2.48 -21.53 16.31
N LYS A 48 1.73 -22.15 17.23
CA LYS A 48 0.31 -21.88 17.47
C LYS A 48 0.07 -21.43 18.90
N ILE A 49 -0.77 -20.41 19.07
CA ILE A 49 -1.20 -19.93 20.37
C ILE A 49 -1.98 -21.02 21.12
N LYS A 50 -1.81 -21.06 22.44
CA LYS A 50 -2.51 -21.94 23.38
C LYS A 50 -3.01 -21.23 24.63
N GLY A 51 -2.64 -19.97 24.83
CA GLY A 51 -3.14 -19.17 25.94
C GLY A 51 -2.24 -18.00 26.29
N VAL A 52 -2.59 -17.34 27.38
CA VAL A 52 -1.90 -16.19 27.94
C VAL A 52 -1.53 -16.48 29.39
N HIS A 53 -0.24 -16.38 29.70
CA HIS A 53 0.23 -16.40 31.07
C HIS A 53 -0.08 -15.06 31.74
N THR A 54 -0.60 -15.13 32.96
CA THR A 54 -0.89 -13.94 33.76
C THR A 54 -0.33 -14.08 35.17
N ASN A 55 -0.32 -12.98 35.92
CA ASN A 55 -0.03 -13.00 37.35
C ASN A 55 -1.03 -13.85 38.19
N ARG A 56 -2.13 -14.31 37.59
CA ARG A 56 -3.18 -15.12 38.24
C ARG A 56 -3.24 -16.56 37.69
N GLY A 57 -2.31 -16.94 36.83
CA GLY A 57 -2.26 -18.25 36.17
C GLY A 57 -2.48 -18.17 34.66
N LEU A 58 -2.51 -19.34 34.02
CA LEU A 58 -2.71 -19.47 32.57
C LEU A 58 -4.20 -19.35 32.23
N ILE A 59 -4.52 -18.51 31.26
CA ILE A 59 -5.81 -18.52 30.57
C ILE A 59 -5.60 -19.24 29.24
N ALA A 60 -6.14 -20.45 29.11
CA ALA A 60 -6.07 -21.21 27.87
C ALA A 60 -6.95 -20.56 26.80
N ALA A 61 -6.44 -20.44 25.57
CA ALA A 61 -7.15 -19.84 24.45
C ALA A 61 -6.63 -20.38 23.11
N ASP A 62 -7.53 -20.63 22.16
CA ASP A 62 -7.18 -21.00 20.79
C ASP A 62 -6.89 -19.78 19.89
N ALA A 63 -7.33 -18.60 20.33
CA ALA A 63 -7.02 -17.31 19.72
C ALA A 63 -6.77 -16.25 20.79
N VAL A 64 -5.81 -15.35 20.54
CA VAL A 64 -5.48 -14.22 21.40
C VAL A 64 -5.43 -12.98 20.51
N ILE A 65 -6.17 -11.94 20.89
CA ILE A 65 -6.15 -10.64 20.22
C ILE A 65 -5.41 -9.66 21.11
N VAL A 66 -4.37 -9.02 20.55
CA VAL A 66 -3.60 -7.97 21.22
C VAL A 66 -4.20 -6.61 20.83
N CYS A 67 -4.88 -6.00 21.80
CA CYS A 67 -5.44 -4.65 21.74
C CYS A 67 -4.85 -3.79 22.88
N ALA A 68 -3.52 -3.84 23.03
CA ALA A 68 -2.79 -3.25 24.15
C ALA A 68 -2.19 -1.87 23.85
N GLY A 69 -2.47 -1.28 22.69
CA GLY A 69 -2.05 0.07 22.31
C GLY A 69 -0.55 0.27 22.50
N LEU A 70 -0.19 1.19 23.40
CA LEU A 70 1.19 1.55 23.71
C LEU A 70 2.10 0.34 24.03
N TRP A 71 1.52 -0.74 24.57
CA TRP A 71 2.25 -1.96 24.96
C TRP A 71 2.17 -3.09 23.92
N GLY A 72 1.40 -2.95 22.84
CA GLY A 72 1.19 -4.00 21.84
C GLY A 72 2.49 -4.58 21.27
N ARG A 73 3.49 -3.72 21.05
CA ARG A 73 4.82 -4.12 20.60
C ARG A 73 5.54 -5.04 21.60
N LEU A 74 5.40 -4.83 22.92
CA LEU A 74 6.01 -5.71 23.93
C LEU A 74 5.33 -7.08 23.95
N ILE A 75 4.02 -7.13 23.73
CA ILE A 75 3.28 -8.39 23.67
C ILE A 75 3.66 -9.17 22.41
N ALA A 76 3.81 -8.51 21.26
CA ALA A 76 4.32 -9.14 20.05
C ALA A 76 5.74 -9.72 20.23
N GLN A 77 6.59 -9.05 21.00
CA GLN A 77 7.94 -9.55 21.34
C GLN A 77 7.91 -10.87 22.12
N MET A 78 6.84 -11.14 22.88
CA MET A 78 6.65 -12.44 23.54
C MET A 78 6.47 -13.59 22.53
N ALA A 79 6.04 -13.29 21.30
CA ALA A 79 5.94 -14.23 20.19
C ALA A 79 7.19 -14.23 19.27
N GLY A 80 8.24 -13.47 19.62
CA GLY A 80 9.43 -13.31 18.77
C GLY A 80 9.23 -12.37 17.58
N GLU A 81 8.22 -11.50 17.64
CA GLU A 81 7.91 -10.51 16.62
C GLU A 81 8.17 -9.09 17.12
N ASP A 82 8.43 -8.16 16.22
CA ASP A 82 8.57 -6.74 16.57
C ASP A 82 7.63 -5.92 15.68
N LEU A 83 6.48 -5.53 16.24
CA LEU A 83 5.50 -4.74 15.49
C LEU A 83 6.09 -3.35 15.22
N PRO A 84 5.95 -2.83 13.97
CA PRO A 84 6.57 -1.57 13.56
C PRO A 84 5.75 -0.35 14.01
N ILE A 85 5.60 -0.24 15.33
CA ILE A 85 4.80 0.76 16.02
C ILE A 85 5.59 1.35 17.20
N MET A 86 5.37 2.64 17.49
CA MET A 86 6.03 3.34 18.59
C MET A 86 5.09 4.31 19.30
N PRO A 87 5.09 4.35 20.64
CA PRO A 87 4.58 5.47 21.39
C PRO A 87 5.33 6.78 21.07
N VAL A 88 4.60 7.89 21.05
CA VAL A 88 5.15 9.24 20.90
C VAL A 88 4.37 10.21 21.79
N ASP A 89 5.08 11.19 22.36
CA ASP A 89 4.47 12.26 23.13
C ASP A 89 3.57 13.14 22.25
N HIS A 90 2.41 13.49 22.79
CA HIS A 90 1.41 14.38 22.20
C HIS A 90 0.95 15.38 23.27
N PRO A 91 1.46 16.62 23.23
CA PRO A 91 1.03 17.67 24.14
C PRO A 91 -0.47 17.94 24.07
N LEU A 92 -1.13 17.82 25.22
CA LEU A 92 -2.53 18.19 25.45
C LEU A 92 -2.58 19.29 26.51
N CYS A 93 -3.14 20.42 26.12
CA CYS A 93 -3.07 21.66 26.88
C CYS A 93 -4.49 22.14 27.20
N PHE A 94 -4.76 22.46 28.46
CA PHE A 94 -6.10 22.89 28.88
C PHE A 94 -6.08 24.32 29.42
N PHE A 95 -7.14 25.06 29.07
CA PHE A 95 -7.31 26.47 29.43
C PHE A 95 -8.69 26.69 30.05
N GLY A 96 -8.77 27.46 31.12
CA GLY A 96 -10.04 27.73 31.78
C GLY A 96 -9.95 28.66 32.98
N PRO A 97 -11.08 28.85 33.71
CA PRO A 97 -12.40 28.29 33.43
C PRO A 97 -13.06 28.92 32.19
N TYR A 98 -13.85 28.15 31.46
CA TYR A 98 -14.58 28.57 30.26
C TYR A 98 -16.10 28.38 30.43
N GLU A 99 -16.81 29.47 30.72
CA GLU A 99 -18.21 29.43 31.20
C GLU A 99 -19.27 29.66 30.11
N GLU A 100 -18.88 29.80 28.83
CA GLU A 100 -19.78 30.16 27.71
C GLU A 100 -20.99 29.22 27.59
N PHE A 101 -20.82 27.94 27.94
CA PHE A 101 -21.85 26.90 27.83
C PHE A 101 -22.48 26.50 29.17
N ALA A 102 -22.27 27.28 30.24
CA ALA A 102 -22.81 26.99 31.57
C ALA A 102 -24.34 26.80 31.56
N GLY A 103 -24.79 25.66 32.08
CA GLY A 103 -26.21 25.30 32.19
C GLY A 103 -26.86 24.82 30.90
N THR A 104 -26.10 24.59 29.82
CA THR A 104 -26.61 24.09 28.54
C THR A 104 -26.62 22.57 28.42
N GLY A 105 -25.85 21.86 29.25
CA GLY A 105 -25.63 20.42 29.19
C GLY A 105 -24.87 19.93 27.96
N LYS A 106 -24.27 20.84 27.17
CA LYS A 106 -23.47 20.47 25.99
C LYS A 106 -22.14 19.85 26.41
N GLU A 107 -21.72 18.80 25.71
CA GLU A 107 -20.37 18.19 25.85
C GLU A 107 -19.34 18.84 24.89
N ILE A 108 -19.85 19.57 23.89
CA ILE A 108 -19.08 20.39 22.97
C ILE A 108 -20.01 21.49 22.45
N GLY A 109 -19.54 22.73 22.43
CA GLY A 109 -20.34 23.88 22.07
C GLY A 109 -20.06 24.43 20.67
N TYR A 110 -18.82 24.30 20.19
CA TYR A 110 -18.39 24.66 18.85
C TYR A 110 -17.83 23.45 18.08
N PRO A 111 -17.79 23.50 16.73
CA PRO A 111 -17.12 22.45 15.97
C PRO A 111 -15.63 22.35 16.27
N LEU A 112 -15.07 21.15 16.09
CA LEU A 112 -13.63 20.91 16.21
C LEU A 112 -12.86 21.78 15.19
N LEU A 113 -11.83 22.48 15.66
CA LEU A 113 -10.94 23.26 14.81
C LEU A 113 -9.62 22.52 14.61
N ARG A 114 -9.14 22.43 13.37
CA ARG A 114 -7.76 22.01 13.07
C ARG A 114 -6.99 23.19 12.51
N ASP A 115 -5.90 23.54 13.18
CA ASP A 115 -4.90 24.47 12.70
C ASP A 115 -3.69 23.68 12.19
N GLN A 116 -3.85 23.08 11.01
CA GLN A 116 -2.83 22.21 10.44
C GLN A 116 -1.54 22.97 10.12
N GLY A 117 -1.58 24.28 9.85
CA GLY A 117 -0.38 25.09 9.62
C GLY A 117 0.52 25.23 10.85
N ASN A 118 0.01 24.87 12.03
CA ASN A 118 0.71 24.86 13.31
C ASN A 118 0.72 23.46 13.96
N SER A 119 0.44 22.40 13.20
CA SER A 119 0.27 21.01 13.70
C SER A 119 -0.71 20.84 14.85
N ALA A 120 -1.73 21.68 14.93
CA ALA A 120 -2.57 21.74 16.12
C ALA A 120 -4.05 21.49 15.83
N TYR A 121 -4.79 21.20 16.89
CA TYR A 121 -6.24 21.21 16.90
C TYR A 121 -6.75 21.82 18.21
N LEU A 122 -8.00 22.28 18.20
CA LEU A 122 -8.65 22.92 19.33
C LEU A 122 -10.11 22.52 19.44
N ARG A 123 -10.60 22.41 20.68
CA ARG A 123 -12.01 22.21 21.00
C ARG A 123 -12.37 22.78 22.35
N ASP A 124 -13.60 23.22 22.53
CA ASP A 124 -14.15 23.41 23.87
C ASP A 124 -14.61 22.07 24.46
N THR A 125 -14.77 22.02 25.78
CA THR A 125 -15.29 20.84 26.49
C THR A 125 -16.75 21.00 26.93
N GLY A 126 -17.44 22.03 26.44
CA GLY A 126 -18.85 22.27 26.72
C GLY A 126 -19.15 22.85 28.10
N ASP A 127 -20.35 22.55 28.60
CA ASP A 127 -20.89 23.05 29.87
C ASP A 127 -20.04 22.56 31.06
N PRO A 128 -19.53 23.46 31.92
CA PRO A 128 -18.83 23.11 33.17
C PRO A 128 -19.51 22.05 34.06
N ALA A 129 -20.82 21.83 33.92
CA ALA A 129 -21.54 20.77 34.62
C ALA A 129 -21.34 19.36 34.04
N THR A 130 -20.77 19.20 32.84
CA THR A 130 -20.41 17.88 32.29
C THR A 130 -19.12 17.37 32.91
N ALA A 131 -18.76 16.12 32.60
CA ALA A 131 -17.62 15.44 33.25
C ALA A 131 -16.27 16.13 33.01
N GLU A 132 -16.11 16.84 31.88
CA GLU A 132 -14.86 17.47 31.45
C GLU A 132 -15.03 18.94 31.05
N GLY A 133 -16.23 19.46 31.27
CA GLY A 133 -16.65 20.76 30.81
C GLY A 133 -15.89 21.93 31.43
N GLY A 134 -16.12 23.10 30.85
CA GLY A 134 -15.59 24.35 31.38
C GLY A 134 -14.14 24.63 31.01
N GLN A 135 -13.63 24.03 29.93
CA GLN A 135 -12.26 24.24 29.45
C GLN A 135 -12.21 24.34 27.92
N ILE A 136 -11.09 24.85 27.43
CA ILE A 136 -10.65 24.72 26.03
C ILE A 136 -9.44 23.79 26.02
N GLU A 137 -9.47 22.77 25.17
CA GLU A 137 -8.37 21.84 24.90
C GLU A 137 -7.67 22.28 23.61
N TRP A 138 -6.35 22.42 23.68
CA TRP A 138 -5.46 22.61 22.53
C TRP A 138 -4.48 21.44 22.48
N GLY A 139 -4.54 20.67 21.39
CA GLY A 139 -3.64 19.55 21.14
C GLY A 139 -2.63 19.89 20.05
N TYR A 140 -1.38 19.46 20.22
CA TYR A 140 -0.27 19.76 19.32
C TYR A 140 0.52 18.50 18.95
N TYR A 141 0.91 18.37 17.69
CA TYR A 141 1.84 17.33 17.23
C TYR A 141 3.21 17.95 16.96
N GLU A 142 4.23 17.55 17.71
CA GLU A 142 5.57 18.14 17.62
C GLU A 142 6.23 17.89 16.25
N GLU A 143 6.42 18.97 15.48
CA GLU A 143 6.89 18.88 14.09
C GLU A 143 8.43 18.85 13.95
N LYS A 144 9.17 19.30 14.98
CA LYS A 144 10.61 19.54 14.87
C LYS A 144 11.47 18.45 15.53
N ASP A 145 11.02 17.94 16.67
CA ASP A 145 11.73 16.93 17.46
C ASP A 145 10.75 15.97 18.16
N PRO A 146 10.00 15.12 17.43
CA PRO A 146 9.08 14.18 18.04
C PRO A 146 9.74 13.27 19.07
N ARG A 147 9.18 13.25 20.28
CA ARG A 147 9.71 12.46 21.40
C ARG A 147 9.11 11.06 21.40
N LEU A 148 9.74 10.15 20.66
CA LEU A 148 9.40 8.74 20.70
C LEU A 148 9.76 8.11 22.04
N VAL A 149 8.89 7.26 22.57
CA VAL A 149 9.12 6.52 23.82
C VAL A 149 9.05 5.03 23.53
N HIS A 150 10.11 4.28 23.83
CA HIS A 150 10.02 2.84 23.69
C HIS A 150 9.06 2.28 24.76
N PRO A 151 8.16 1.34 24.42
CA PRO A 151 7.15 0.82 25.36
C PRO A 151 7.68 0.30 26.71
N LYS A 152 8.92 -0.21 26.72
CA LYS A 152 9.62 -0.68 27.94
C LYS A 152 9.97 0.43 28.93
N ASP A 153 10.03 1.67 28.46
CA ASP A 153 10.42 2.86 29.22
C ASP A 153 9.18 3.65 29.69
N LEU A 154 7.97 3.08 29.49
CA LEU A 154 6.72 3.63 29.99
C LEU A 154 6.61 3.40 31.50
N LEU A 155 6.18 4.43 32.21
CA LEU A 155 5.98 4.38 33.66
C LEU A 155 4.80 3.48 34.02
N GLU A 156 4.92 2.72 35.11
CA GLU A 156 3.83 1.92 35.63
C GLU A 156 2.85 2.75 36.47
N LYS A 157 1.72 2.12 36.83
CA LYS A 157 0.74 2.72 37.73
C LYS A 157 1.38 3.00 39.09
N GLY A 158 1.40 4.28 39.48
CA GLY A 158 2.01 4.75 40.73
C GLY A 158 3.42 5.32 40.55
N GLU A 159 4.02 5.15 39.38
CA GLU A 159 5.26 5.84 38.97
C GLU A 159 4.94 7.12 38.17
N SER A 160 3.85 7.10 37.39
CA SER A 160 3.32 8.27 36.68
C SER A 160 2.53 9.19 37.62
N HIS A 161 2.58 10.51 37.39
CA HIS A 161 1.76 11.50 38.12
C HIS A 161 0.25 11.29 37.95
N TRP A 162 -0.21 10.86 36.77
CA TRP A 162 -1.63 10.63 36.48
C TRP A 162 -1.91 9.18 36.08
N SER A 163 -1.49 8.77 34.89
CA SER A 163 -1.64 7.41 34.37
C SER A 163 -0.45 7.04 33.49
N PRO A 164 -0.20 5.73 33.26
CA PRO A 164 0.90 5.27 32.40
C PRO A 164 0.91 5.85 30.97
N SER A 165 -0.23 6.32 30.47
CA SER A 165 -0.36 6.96 29.15
C SER A 165 -0.12 8.48 29.18
N GLN A 166 0.26 9.05 30.31
CA GLN A 166 0.43 10.49 30.52
C GLN A 166 1.80 10.76 31.14
N ARG A 167 2.56 11.62 30.48
CA ARG A 167 3.90 12.07 30.88
C ARG A 167 3.87 13.55 31.18
N ASP A 168 4.90 14.02 31.88
CA ASP A 168 5.06 15.44 32.15
C ASP A 168 5.24 16.21 30.85
N LEU A 169 4.60 17.38 30.79
CA LEU A 169 4.71 18.31 29.68
C LEU A 169 5.72 19.39 30.04
N GLU A 170 6.72 19.55 29.18
CA GLU A 170 7.70 20.61 29.33
C GLU A 170 7.28 21.83 28.50
N MET A 171 7.26 23.01 29.11
CA MET A 171 6.78 24.23 28.45
C MET A 171 7.62 24.60 27.21
N ASP A 172 8.92 24.28 27.22
CA ASP A 172 9.82 24.52 26.10
C ASP A 172 9.43 23.73 24.84
N GLN A 173 8.75 22.60 24.99
CA GLN A 173 8.21 21.77 23.91
C GLN A 173 7.14 22.50 23.10
N ILE A 174 6.35 23.34 23.77
CA ILE A 174 5.12 23.90 23.20
C ILE A 174 5.08 25.41 23.09
N ILE A 175 6.04 26.14 23.68
CA ILE A 175 5.93 27.59 23.80
C ILE A 175 5.78 28.29 22.44
N GLU A 176 6.61 27.95 21.44
CA GLU A 176 6.53 28.52 20.09
C GLU A 176 5.20 28.22 19.38
N PRO A 177 4.74 26.96 19.27
CA PRO A 177 3.45 26.66 18.64
C PRO A 177 2.26 27.20 19.45
N LEU A 178 2.37 27.29 20.78
CA LEU A 178 1.32 27.87 21.62
C LEU A 178 1.17 29.38 21.40
N GLU A 179 2.28 30.11 21.26
CA GLU A 179 2.24 31.55 20.91
C GLU A 179 1.48 31.77 19.59
N LYS A 180 1.77 30.97 18.56
CA LYS A 180 1.04 31.00 17.27
C LYS A 180 -0.45 30.65 17.44
N ALA A 181 -0.76 29.67 18.29
CA ALA A 181 -2.14 29.30 18.58
C ALA A 181 -2.91 30.43 19.27
N MET A 182 -2.27 31.19 20.17
CA MET A 182 -2.85 32.38 20.80
C MET A 182 -3.04 33.53 19.81
N GLU A 183 -2.16 33.70 18.82
CA GLU A 183 -2.37 34.68 17.74
C GLU A 183 -3.61 34.34 16.89
N LEU A 184 -3.80 33.06 16.55
CA LEU A 184 -4.95 32.60 15.79
C LEU A 184 -6.24 32.60 16.63
N THR A 185 -6.14 32.19 17.89
CA THR A 185 -7.26 31.99 18.81
C THR A 185 -7.00 32.73 20.14
N PRO A 186 -7.21 34.06 20.18
CA PRO A 186 -6.82 34.92 21.32
C PRO A 186 -7.36 34.52 22.68
N ILE A 187 -8.52 33.85 22.73
CA ILE A 187 -9.12 33.37 23.98
C ILE A 187 -8.20 32.41 24.75
N LEU A 188 -7.29 31.70 24.07
CA LEU A 188 -6.27 30.87 24.74
C LEU A 188 -5.34 31.69 25.64
N GLY A 189 -5.01 32.92 25.26
CA GLY A 189 -4.20 33.85 26.06
C GLY A 189 -5.00 34.62 27.11
N GLU A 190 -6.31 34.74 26.93
CA GLU A 190 -7.22 35.36 27.90
C GLU A 190 -7.57 34.39 29.05
N LEU A 191 -7.69 33.10 28.74
CA LEU A 191 -7.91 32.04 29.72
C LEU A 191 -6.61 31.66 30.43
N GLY A 192 -6.73 31.17 31.67
CA GLY A 192 -5.59 30.67 32.42
C GLY A 192 -5.17 29.29 31.92
N TRP A 193 -3.87 29.08 31.70
CA TRP A 193 -3.28 27.76 31.50
C TRP A 193 -3.48 26.86 32.73
N ASN A 194 -4.07 25.69 32.53
CA ASN A 194 -4.35 24.72 33.59
C ASN A 194 -3.26 23.64 33.64
N GLU A 195 -2.13 23.98 34.27
CA GLU A 195 -0.96 23.10 34.40
C GLU A 195 -1.29 21.73 35.00
N LYS A 196 -2.28 21.64 35.89
CA LYS A 196 -2.68 20.37 36.53
C LYS A 196 -3.38 19.40 35.58
N HIS A 197 -3.93 19.91 34.48
CA HIS A 197 -4.66 19.14 33.49
C HIS A 197 -3.91 19.02 32.17
N SER A 198 -2.88 19.84 31.94
CA SER A 198 -2.02 19.75 30.75
C SER A 198 -0.93 18.70 30.94
N PHE A 199 -0.72 17.85 29.93
CA PHE A 199 0.23 16.73 29.99
C PHE A 199 0.68 16.31 28.58
N ASN A 200 1.76 15.53 28.49
CA ASN A 200 2.09 14.78 27.29
C ASN A 200 1.29 13.48 27.26
N GLY A 201 0.25 13.41 26.43
CA GLY A 201 -0.46 12.17 26.18
C GLY A 201 0.37 11.28 25.26
N LEU A 202 0.40 9.97 25.51
CA LEU A 202 1.04 9.05 24.58
C LEU A 202 0.03 8.60 23.52
N LEU A 203 0.36 8.81 22.25
CA LEU A 203 -0.29 8.16 21.12
C LEU A 203 0.68 7.18 20.47
N GLN A 204 0.21 6.40 19.51
CA GLN A 204 1.02 5.43 18.80
C GLN A 204 1.09 5.75 17.31
N VAL A 205 2.30 5.77 16.76
CA VAL A 205 2.57 5.89 15.33
C VAL A 205 3.07 4.56 14.78
N THR A 206 2.96 4.38 13.46
CA THR A 206 3.45 3.18 12.75
C THR A 206 4.46 3.58 11.69
N ALA A 207 5.23 2.62 11.18
CA ALA A 207 6.27 2.88 10.18
C ALA A 207 5.75 3.33 8.79
N ASP A 208 4.44 3.28 8.56
CA ASP A 208 3.78 3.67 7.31
C ASP A 208 2.45 4.40 7.47
N ASN A 209 2.10 4.84 8.69
CA ASN A 209 0.87 5.52 9.08
C ASN A 209 -0.42 4.66 9.10
N GLY A 210 -0.40 3.42 8.62
CA GLY A 210 -1.53 2.50 8.75
C GLY A 210 -1.51 1.76 10.10
N PRO A 211 -2.67 1.45 10.72
CA PRO A 211 -2.71 0.57 11.89
C PRO A 211 -2.16 -0.83 11.56
N SER A 212 -1.87 -1.61 12.59
CA SER A 212 -1.42 -3.01 12.48
C SER A 212 -2.56 -3.94 12.87
N ILE A 213 -3.24 -4.51 11.88
CA ILE A 213 -4.47 -5.32 12.04
C ILE A 213 -4.28 -6.69 11.38
N GLY A 214 -4.70 -7.78 12.04
CA GLY A 214 -4.76 -9.12 11.43
C GLY A 214 -3.96 -10.19 12.18
N GLU A 215 -3.96 -11.42 11.63
CA GLU A 215 -3.24 -12.56 12.21
C GLU A 215 -1.74 -12.39 12.07
N SER A 216 -1.00 -12.72 13.12
CA SER A 216 0.46 -12.77 13.11
C SER A 216 0.98 -13.64 11.94
N PRO A 217 1.96 -13.13 11.16
CA PRO A 217 2.66 -13.92 10.15
C PRO A 217 3.43 -15.12 10.73
N ASN A 218 3.84 -15.07 12.00
CA ASN A 218 4.71 -16.09 12.61
C ASN A 218 3.96 -17.05 13.54
N THR A 219 2.86 -16.61 14.16
CA THR A 219 2.17 -17.32 15.24
C THR A 219 0.68 -17.46 14.96
N ARG A 220 0.21 -18.69 14.73
CA ARG A 220 -1.21 -18.97 14.47
C ARG A 220 -2.09 -18.66 15.67
N GLY A 221 -3.24 -18.05 15.40
CA GLY A 221 -4.22 -17.66 16.40
C GLY A 221 -3.81 -16.44 17.24
N LEU A 222 -2.63 -15.85 17.02
CA LEU A 222 -2.28 -14.55 17.58
C LEU A 222 -2.70 -13.45 16.60
N TRP A 223 -3.47 -12.49 17.06
CA TRP A 223 -4.03 -11.41 16.24
C TRP A 223 -3.67 -10.05 16.83
N TYR A 224 -3.54 -9.05 15.99
CA TYR A 224 -3.23 -7.68 16.38
C TYR A 224 -4.35 -6.72 15.96
N ALA A 225 -4.64 -5.74 16.81
CA ALA A 225 -5.37 -4.51 16.48
C ALA A 225 -4.70 -3.35 17.21
N GLU A 226 -3.60 -2.88 16.64
CA GLU A 226 -2.68 -1.94 17.26
C GLU A 226 -2.52 -0.66 16.44
N ALA A 227 -2.12 0.43 17.12
CA ALA A 227 -1.99 1.78 16.56
C ALA A 227 -3.29 2.33 15.93
N VAL A 228 -4.41 2.15 16.64
CA VAL A 228 -5.76 2.53 16.20
C VAL A 228 -6.18 3.86 16.83
N TRP A 229 -6.56 4.84 16.01
CA TRP A 229 -7.17 6.08 16.49
C TRP A 229 -8.58 5.82 17.03
N VAL A 230 -9.00 6.61 18.03
CA VAL A 230 -10.33 6.49 18.65
C VAL A 230 -11.47 6.51 17.60
N LYS A 231 -11.35 7.39 16.60
CA LYS A 231 -12.34 7.52 15.52
C LYS A 231 -12.49 6.25 14.66
N ASP A 232 -11.41 5.47 14.53
CA ASP A 232 -11.34 4.31 13.65
C ASP A 232 -11.68 3.01 14.40
N ALA A 233 -11.71 3.03 15.74
CA ALA A 233 -11.83 1.83 16.57
C ALA A 233 -13.04 0.92 16.24
N PRO A 234 -14.28 1.43 16.03
CA PRO A 234 -15.40 0.56 15.65
C PRO A 234 -15.21 -0.11 14.29
N GLY A 235 -14.65 0.61 13.32
CA GLY A 235 -14.35 0.08 11.98
C GLY A 235 -13.27 -1.00 12.03
N VAL A 236 -12.19 -0.74 12.76
CA VAL A 236 -11.11 -1.73 12.97
C VAL A 236 -11.61 -2.98 13.69
N ALA A 237 -12.45 -2.83 14.71
CA ALA A 237 -13.04 -3.97 15.40
C ALA A 237 -13.90 -4.83 14.44
N LYS A 238 -14.72 -4.21 13.58
CA LYS A 238 -15.47 -4.92 12.54
C LYS A 238 -14.54 -5.66 11.59
N LEU A 239 -13.53 -4.99 11.02
CA LEU A 239 -12.59 -5.61 10.08
C LEU A 239 -11.90 -6.82 10.71
N LEU A 240 -11.39 -6.69 11.94
CA LEU A 240 -10.72 -7.78 12.63
C LEU A 240 -11.67 -8.97 12.88
N VAL A 241 -12.89 -8.71 13.37
CA VAL A 241 -13.86 -9.78 13.64
C VAL A 241 -14.25 -10.50 12.35
N ASP A 242 -14.55 -9.77 11.27
CA ASP A 242 -14.87 -10.35 9.96
C ASP A 242 -13.71 -11.24 9.45
N MET A 243 -12.45 -10.81 9.60
CA MET A 243 -11.28 -11.64 9.25
C MET A 243 -11.24 -12.94 10.08
N MET A 244 -11.51 -12.85 11.39
CA MET A 244 -11.44 -13.99 12.30
C MET A 244 -12.57 -14.99 12.09
N THR A 245 -13.79 -14.52 11.80
CA THR A 245 -14.98 -15.38 11.70
C THR A 245 -15.24 -15.83 10.27
N ASP A 246 -15.12 -14.93 9.31
CA ASP A 246 -15.56 -15.14 7.93
C ASP A 246 -14.36 -15.36 6.99
N GLY A 247 -13.17 -14.92 7.40
CA GLY A 247 -11.93 -15.00 6.62
C GLY A 247 -11.86 -13.97 5.48
N ILE A 248 -12.79 -13.01 5.45
CA ILE A 248 -12.93 -11.94 4.46
C ILE A 248 -13.41 -10.66 5.14
N THR A 249 -13.27 -9.53 4.47
CA THR A 249 -13.73 -8.21 4.94
C THR A 249 -14.51 -7.50 3.84
N GLU A 250 -15.39 -6.58 4.22
CA GLU A 250 -16.17 -5.76 3.27
C GLU A 250 -15.27 -4.78 2.48
N THR A 251 -14.18 -4.32 3.10
CA THR A 251 -13.18 -3.43 2.51
C THR A 251 -11.83 -4.16 2.47
N ASP A 252 -11.05 -3.91 1.43
CA ASP A 252 -9.70 -4.43 1.29
C ASP A 252 -8.79 -3.87 2.39
N ILE A 253 -8.05 -4.76 3.04
CA ILE A 253 -7.24 -4.47 4.24
C ILE A 253 -5.75 -4.34 3.93
N HIS A 254 -5.31 -4.31 2.67
CA HIS A 254 -3.88 -4.40 2.35
C HIS A 254 -2.99 -3.39 3.08
N SER A 255 -3.51 -2.18 3.29
CA SER A 255 -2.79 -1.07 3.91
C SER A 255 -2.72 -1.17 5.44
N VAL A 256 -3.50 -2.09 6.04
CA VAL A 256 -3.58 -2.27 7.49
C VAL A 256 -3.22 -3.68 7.96
N ASP A 257 -3.16 -4.65 7.04
CA ASP A 257 -2.75 -6.02 7.31
C ASP A 257 -1.32 -6.07 7.88
N VAL A 258 -1.11 -6.73 9.02
CA VAL A 258 0.22 -6.92 9.63
C VAL A 258 1.20 -7.71 8.75
N ALA A 259 0.69 -8.49 7.80
CA ALA A 259 1.48 -9.23 6.83
C ALA A 259 2.02 -8.35 5.68
N ARG A 260 1.70 -7.05 5.62
CA ARG A 260 2.29 -6.12 4.64
C ARG A 260 3.77 -5.83 4.91
N TYR A 261 4.21 -5.98 6.17
CA TYR A 261 5.57 -5.67 6.57
C TYR A 261 6.51 -6.87 6.39
N TYR A 262 7.54 -6.71 5.56
CA TYR A 262 8.63 -7.68 5.45
C TYR A 262 9.40 -7.79 6.78
N PRO A 263 10.07 -8.93 7.04
CA PRO A 263 10.87 -9.13 8.25
C PRO A 263 11.88 -8.00 8.52
N MET A 264 12.51 -7.45 7.49
CA MET A 264 13.45 -6.32 7.63
C MET A 264 12.78 -5.04 8.17
N GLN A 265 11.50 -4.81 7.84
CA GLN A 265 10.74 -3.63 8.28
C GLN A 265 10.34 -3.71 9.76
N LYS A 266 10.62 -4.86 10.38
CA LYS A 266 10.43 -5.12 11.81
C LYS A 266 11.73 -4.96 12.60
N THR A 267 12.81 -4.47 11.99
CA THR A 267 14.07 -4.24 12.72
C THR A 267 13.99 -2.96 13.57
N PRO A 268 14.61 -2.91 14.76
CA PRO A 268 14.47 -1.76 15.67
C PRO A 268 14.81 -0.40 15.05
N GLU A 269 15.86 -0.35 14.21
CA GLU A 269 16.29 0.89 13.57
C GLU A 269 15.31 1.37 12.50
N TYR A 270 14.77 0.46 11.68
CA TYR A 270 13.74 0.80 10.69
C TYR A 270 12.49 1.33 11.40
N ILE A 271 12.03 0.63 12.43
CA ILE A 271 10.85 1.03 13.21
C ILE A 271 11.06 2.43 13.78
N ARG A 272 12.20 2.67 14.45
CA ARG A 272 12.50 3.98 15.05
C ARG A 272 12.52 5.09 14.01
N GLY A 273 13.30 4.94 12.93
CA GLY A 273 13.45 5.98 11.92
C GLY A 273 12.12 6.30 11.23
N ARG A 274 11.36 5.27 10.84
CA ARG A 274 10.08 5.44 10.15
C ARG A 274 9.00 6.01 11.05
N CYS A 275 8.88 5.53 12.29
CA CYS A 275 7.93 6.09 13.25
C CYS A 275 8.28 7.54 13.60
N TYR A 276 9.57 7.89 13.70
CA TYR A 276 10.01 9.26 13.94
C TYR A 276 9.56 10.17 12.78
N GLU A 277 9.76 9.73 11.54
CA GLU A 277 9.33 10.48 10.37
C GLU A 277 7.80 10.61 10.26
N SER A 278 7.07 9.54 10.55
CA SER A 278 5.61 9.57 10.65
C SER A 278 5.11 10.54 11.72
N ALA A 279 5.79 10.61 12.86
CA ALA A 279 5.37 11.46 13.98
C ALA A 279 5.44 12.96 13.65
N PHE A 280 6.50 13.43 12.97
CA PHE A 280 6.57 14.85 12.61
C PHE A 280 5.69 15.23 11.42
N LYS A 281 5.24 14.27 10.61
CA LYS A 281 4.42 14.49 9.40
C LYS A 281 2.92 14.35 9.63
N ILE A 282 2.45 14.23 10.88
CA ILE A 282 1.04 13.97 11.19
C ILE A 282 0.11 15.01 10.55
N TYR A 283 0.38 16.31 10.74
CA TYR A 283 -0.43 17.41 10.19
C TYR A 283 0.34 18.36 9.25
N ASN A 284 1.64 18.56 9.46
CA ASN A 284 2.43 19.56 8.76
C ASN A 284 3.88 19.09 8.58
N PRO A 285 4.50 19.24 7.39
CA PRO A 285 3.95 19.81 6.15
C PRO A 285 2.83 18.95 5.54
N ALA A 286 2.02 19.54 4.67
CA ALA A 286 1.15 18.77 3.79
C ALA A 286 1.99 17.77 2.98
N VAL A 287 1.74 16.48 3.22
CA VAL A 287 2.52 15.39 2.62
C VAL A 287 1.98 15.08 1.23
N HIS A 288 2.86 15.08 0.24
CA HIS A 288 2.50 14.67 -1.10
C HIS A 288 2.22 13.16 -1.15
N SER A 289 1.27 12.70 -1.96
CA SER A 289 0.92 11.26 -2.06
C SER A 289 2.08 10.37 -2.50
N ARG A 290 3.07 10.96 -3.15
CA ARG A 290 4.33 10.33 -3.59
C ARG A 290 5.55 10.75 -2.75
N GLU A 291 5.34 11.37 -1.58
CA GLU A 291 6.44 11.80 -0.71
C GLU A 291 7.26 10.59 -0.27
N PRO A 292 8.55 10.50 -0.64
CA PRO A 292 9.39 9.43 -0.17
C PRO A 292 9.71 9.66 1.32
N TYR A 293 9.92 8.56 2.03
CA TYR A 293 10.54 8.65 3.35
C TYR A 293 12.03 8.98 3.20
N THR A 294 12.52 9.77 4.14
CA THR A 294 13.92 10.15 4.32
C THR A 294 14.64 9.18 5.24
N GLU A 295 13.91 8.55 6.17
CA GLU A 295 14.38 7.52 7.09
C GLU A 295 14.10 6.10 6.59
N GLY A 296 14.82 5.12 7.14
CA GLY A 296 14.65 3.70 6.77
C GLY A 296 15.09 3.38 5.33
N ARG A 297 15.97 4.22 4.76
CA ARG A 297 16.49 4.12 3.39
C ARG A 297 17.72 3.23 3.30
N ASN A 298 18.08 2.84 2.07
CA ASN A 298 19.31 2.13 1.73
C ASN A 298 19.46 0.72 2.34
N LEU A 299 18.35 0.10 2.76
CA LEU A 299 18.39 -1.21 3.41
C LEU A 299 18.46 -2.36 2.39
N ARG A 300 17.67 -2.31 1.31
CA ARG A 300 17.76 -3.24 0.18
C ARG A 300 18.19 -2.50 -1.07
N ARG A 301 19.29 -2.95 -1.67
CA ARG A 301 19.87 -2.39 -2.89
C ARG A 301 20.08 -3.52 -3.87
N SER A 302 19.59 -3.36 -5.10
CA SER A 302 19.82 -4.34 -6.17
C SER A 302 21.32 -4.39 -6.54
N PRO A 303 21.79 -5.41 -7.27
CA PRO A 303 23.17 -5.42 -7.76
C PRO A 303 23.46 -4.26 -8.72
N PHE A 304 22.42 -3.72 -9.37
CA PHE A 304 22.54 -2.63 -10.33
C PHE A 304 22.62 -1.25 -9.66
N TRP A 305 22.30 -1.15 -8.38
CA TRP A 305 22.18 0.11 -7.66
C TRP A 305 23.41 1.01 -7.80
N GLN A 306 24.61 0.43 -7.83
CA GLN A 306 25.83 1.20 -8.04
C GLN A 306 25.85 1.90 -9.41
N ARG A 307 25.42 1.23 -10.48
CA ARG A 307 25.34 1.83 -11.83
C ARG A 307 24.22 2.85 -11.92
N GLU A 308 23.09 2.56 -11.29
CA GLU A 308 21.97 3.50 -11.19
C GLU A 308 22.40 4.80 -10.48
N GLN A 309 23.22 4.71 -9.43
CA GLN A 309 23.83 5.87 -8.76
C GLN A 309 24.83 6.61 -9.66
N GLU A 310 25.71 5.89 -10.36
CA GLU A 310 26.66 6.49 -11.32
C GLU A 310 25.95 7.25 -12.45
N LEU A 311 24.74 6.84 -12.82
CA LEU A 311 23.86 7.50 -13.80
C LEU A 311 23.03 8.66 -13.21
N GLY A 312 23.18 8.94 -11.90
CA GLY A 312 22.38 9.96 -11.20
C GLY A 312 20.92 9.55 -11.04
N GLY A 313 20.67 8.32 -10.61
CA GLY A 313 19.33 7.77 -10.40
C GLY A 313 18.54 8.58 -9.36
N TYR A 314 17.27 8.84 -9.69
CA TYR A 314 16.32 9.52 -8.82
C TYR A 314 15.57 8.49 -7.96
N PHE A 315 16.02 8.26 -6.73
CA PHE A 315 15.58 7.12 -5.92
C PHE A 315 14.40 7.40 -5.00
N MET A 316 13.37 6.55 -5.08
CA MET A 316 12.36 6.36 -4.05
C MET A 316 12.38 4.92 -3.54
N GLU A 317 11.78 4.68 -2.36
CA GLU A 317 11.83 3.40 -1.67
C GLU A 317 10.49 2.66 -1.72
N LEU A 318 10.53 1.33 -1.81
CA LEU A 318 9.38 0.45 -1.59
C LEU A 318 9.84 -0.90 -1.02
N ALA A 319 9.23 -1.35 0.09
CA ALA A 319 9.56 -2.61 0.76
C ALA A 319 11.06 -2.80 1.08
N GLY A 320 11.73 -1.71 1.43
CA GLY A 320 13.16 -1.56 1.70
C GLY A 320 14.02 -1.30 0.46
N TRP A 321 13.49 -1.48 -0.75
CA TRP A 321 14.26 -1.38 -2.00
C TRP A 321 14.44 0.06 -2.48
N GLU A 322 15.67 0.43 -2.80
CA GLU A 322 15.98 1.64 -3.57
C GLU A 322 15.63 1.46 -5.05
N ARG A 323 14.71 2.27 -5.58
CA ARG A 323 14.24 2.22 -6.97
C ARG A 323 14.46 3.54 -7.69
N ALA A 324 15.25 3.53 -8.78
CA ALA A 324 15.44 4.71 -9.61
C ALA A 324 14.20 4.96 -10.49
N HIS A 325 13.55 6.12 -10.35
CA HIS A 325 12.40 6.53 -11.16
C HIS A 325 12.79 7.19 -12.50
N GLY A 326 14.07 7.52 -12.66
CA GLY A 326 14.69 8.02 -13.88
C GLY A 326 16.16 8.34 -13.59
N TYR A 327 16.92 8.74 -14.61
CA TYR A 327 18.36 8.97 -14.49
C TYR A 327 18.75 10.37 -14.98
N ALA A 328 19.50 11.12 -14.18
CA ALA A 328 20.00 12.43 -14.58
C ALA A 328 20.87 12.37 -15.85
N ALA A 329 21.63 11.29 -16.04
CA ALA A 329 22.44 11.09 -17.26
C ALA A 329 21.61 11.07 -18.56
N ASN A 330 20.31 10.75 -18.47
CA ASN A 330 19.40 10.70 -19.61
C ASN A 330 18.74 12.05 -19.92
N GLU A 331 19.01 13.13 -19.19
CA GLU A 331 18.39 14.43 -19.45
C GLU A 331 18.69 14.98 -20.85
N VAL A 332 19.79 14.54 -21.46
CA VAL A 332 20.11 14.82 -22.88
C VAL A 332 19.03 14.32 -23.84
N LEU A 333 18.28 13.26 -23.49
CA LEU A 333 17.16 12.75 -24.28
C LEU A 333 16.04 13.79 -24.43
N LEU A 334 15.94 14.76 -23.52
CA LEU A 334 14.97 15.86 -23.63
C LEU A 334 15.28 16.80 -24.82
N THR A 335 16.50 16.78 -25.37
CA THR A 335 16.79 17.50 -26.62
C THR A 335 16.14 16.84 -27.84
N THR A 336 15.89 15.53 -27.77
CA THR A 336 15.27 14.74 -28.85
C THR A 336 13.77 14.60 -28.66
N TYR A 337 13.35 14.36 -27.41
CA TYR A 337 11.96 14.03 -27.07
C TYR A 337 11.21 15.15 -26.36
N GLY A 338 11.86 16.27 -26.06
CA GLY A 338 11.30 17.35 -25.25
C GLY A 338 9.98 17.92 -25.77
N ASP A 339 9.77 17.95 -27.09
CA ASP A 339 8.53 18.42 -27.71
C ASP A 339 7.33 17.51 -27.45
N ARG A 340 7.57 16.24 -27.12
CA ARG A 340 6.55 15.23 -26.77
C ARG A 340 6.40 15.03 -25.27
N VAL A 341 7.33 15.57 -24.48
CA VAL A 341 7.37 15.39 -23.03
C VAL A 341 7.04 16.72 -22.36
N PRO A 342 5.83 16.88 -21.80
CA PRO A 342 5.42 18.15 -21.24
C PRO A 342 6.29 18.59 -20.06
N VAL A 343 6.36 19.90 -19.87
CA VAL A 343 6.82 20.50 -18.62
C VAL A 343 5.61 20.61 -17.69
N ARG A 344 5.77 20.19 -16.44
CA ARG A 344 4.76 20.33 -15.39
C ARG A 344 5.06 21.60 -14.62
N GLU A 345 4.31 22.67 -14.88
CA GLU A 345 4.54 23.99 -14.27
C GLU A 345 4.01 24.06 -12.83
N ASN A 346 2.92 23.32 -12.55
CA ASN A 346 2.38 23.23 -11.21
C ASN A 346 3.31 22.43 -10.30
N GLU A 347 3.62 22.97 -9.12
CA GLU A 347 4.58 22.40 -8.18
C GLU A 347 4.12 21.02 -7.67
N TRP A 348 2.85 20.87 -7.31
CA TRP A 348 2.31 19.61 -6.81
C TRP A 348 2.36 18.52 -7.88
N ASP A 349 1.94 18.84 -9.10
CA ASP A 349 1.96 17.91 -10.23
C ASP A 349 3.39 17.47 -10.63
N ASN A 350 4.39 18.31 -10.33
CA ASN A 350 5.81 18.07 -10.65
C ASN A 350 6.59 17.43 -9.49
N ARG A 351 6.09 17.49 -8.25
CA ARG A 351 6.79 16.97 -7.08
C ARG A 351 6.96 15.46 -7.17
N HIS A 352 8.17 14.96 -6.91
CA HIS A 352 8.53 13.54 -7.01
C HIS A 352 8.23 12.89 -8.37
N PHE A 353 8.25 13.72 -9.42
CA PHE A 353 8.24 13.32 -10.81
C PHE A 353 9.45 13.90 -11.52
N TRP A 354 10.14 13.07 -12.30
CA TRP A 354 11.30 13.50 -13.08
C TRP A 354 10.96 13.43 -14.55
N ARG A 355 10.91 14.59 -15.22
CA ARG A 355 10.54 14.73 -16.63
C ARG A 355 11.31 13.79 -17.55
N VAL A 356 12.57 13.51 -17.23
CA VAL A 356 13.44 12.58 -17.98
C VAL A 356 12.85 11.18 -18.12
N SER A 357 12.08 10.69 -17.14
CA SER A 357 11.45 9.36 -17.19
C SER A 357 10.52 9.18 -18.40
N ASN A 358 9.82 10.24 -18.81
CA ASN A 358 8.99 10.21 -20.02
C ASN A 358 9.81 10.25 -21.31
N ALA A 359 11.02 10.84 -21.29
CA ALA A 359 11.94 10.77 -22.42
C ALA A 359 12.59 9.39 -22.53
N GLU A 360 12.94 8.76 -21.40
CA GLU A 360 13.40 7.38 -21.31
C GLU A 360 12.38 6.39 -21.88
N HIS A 361 11.10 6.57 -21.51
CA HIS A 361 9.98 5.82 -22.07
C HIS A 361 10.01 5.86 -23.61
N LEU A 362 10.12 7.06 -24.20
CA LEU A 362 10.13 7.23 -25.66
C LEU A 362 11.38 6.64 -26.31
N ALA A 363 12.55 6.80 -25.69
CA ALA A 363 13.79 6.21 -26.17
C ALA A 363 13.76 4.67 -26.17
N MET A 364 13.09 4.06 -25.19
CA MET A 364 12.84 2.62 -25.18
C MET A 364 11.93 2.20 -26.35
N SER A 365 10.84 2.93 -26.60
CA SER A 365 9.93 2.67 -27.74
C SER A 365 10.65 2.70 -29.08
N ASP A 366 11.57 3.65 -29.27
CA ASP A 366 12.27 3.85 -30.53
C ASP A 366 13.44 2.86 -30.72
N ASN A 367 13.94 2.26 -29.65
CA ASN A 367 15.12 1.41 -29.67
C ASN A 367 15.03 0.21 -28.71
N ALA A 368 15.62 0.32 -27.52
CA ALA A 368 15.58 -0.66 -26.47
C ALA A 368 15.93 0.01 -25.13
N GLY A 369 15.21 -0.38 -24.09
CA GLY A 369 15.42 0.06 -22.72
C GLY A 369 15.77 -1.11 -21.81
N MET A 370 16.53 -0.82 -20.75
CA MET A 370 16.84 -1.74 -19.67
C MET A 370 16.29 -1.20 -18.35
N ILE A 371 15.46 -2.00 -17.67
CA ILE A 371 14.75 -1.61 -16.45
C ILE A 371 15.15 -2.54 -15.32
N ASN A 372 15.52 -1.97 -14.17
CA ASN A 372 15.77 -2.74 -12.96
C ASN A 372 14.46 -3.25 -12.37
N LEU A 373 14.32 -4.58 -12.28
CA LEU A 373 13.16 -5.27 -11.72
C LEU A 373 13.56 -6.19 -10.56
N SER A 374 14.76 -6.02 -10.02
CA SER A 374 15.24 -6.82 -8.88
C SER A 374 14.43 -6.57 -7.61
N HIS A 375 13.48 -5.63 -7.65
CA HIS A 375 12.60 -5.28 -6.54
C HIS A 375 11.42 -6.26 -6.38
N PHE A 376 11.15 -7.13 -7.35
CA PHE A 376 10.08 -8.12 -7.24
C PHE A 376 10.23 -8.98 -5.99
N ALA A 377 9.10 -9.36 -5.42
CA ALA A 377 9.04 -10.47 -4.50
C ALA A 377 9.11 -11.77 -5.31
N VAL A 378 10.04 -12.65 -4.96
CA VAL A 378 10.30 -13.88 -5.70
C VAL A 378 10.27 -15.05 -4.74
N TYR A 379 9.38 -16.02 -4.98
CA TYR A 379 9.27 -17.21 -4.15
C TYR A 379 9.41 -18.49 -4.98
N ASP A 380 10.34 -19.37 -4.62
CA ASP A 380 10.45 -20.71 -5.21
C ASP A 380 9.55 -21.66 -4.39
N ILE A 381 8.61 -22.33 -5.07
CA ILE A 381 7.65 -23.27 -4.46
C ILE A 381 7.98 -24.68 -4.94
N SER A 382 8.17 -25.60 -3.99
CA SER A 382 8.52 -27.00 -4.27
C SER A 382 7.94 -27.95 -3.22
N GLY A 383 8.01 -29.27 -3.43
CA GLY A 383 7.45 -30.28 -2.53
C GLY A 383 6.46 -31.20 -3.24
N ALA A 384 6.03 -32.27 -2.57
CA ALA A 384 5.15 -33.28 -3.16
C ALA A 384 3.80 -32.69 -3.59
N ASP A 385 3.29 -31.73 -2.82
CA ASP A 385 1.99 -31.10 -3.06
C ASP A 385 2.08 -29.71 -3.72
N ALA A 386 3.27 -29.31 -4.21
CA ALA A 386 3.45 -27.98 -4.80
C ALA A 386 2.52 -27.74 -6.00
N ALA A 387 2.36 -28.73 -6.89
CA ALA A 387 1.43 -28.62 -8.01
C ALA A 387 -0.03 -28.53 -7.55
N THR A 388 -0.39 -29.22 -6.45
CA THR A 388 -1.73 -29.18 -5.85
C THR A 388 -2.02 -27.80 -5.27
N LEU A 389 -1.10 -27.25 -4.46
CA LEU A 389 -1.21 -25.89 -3.91
C LEU A 389 -1.35 -24.86 -5.02
N MET A 390 -0.47 -24.90 -6.02
CA MET A 390 -0.49 -23.91 -7.10
C MET A 390 -1.73 -24.02 -7.98
N GLU A 391 -2.25 -25.22 -8.23
CA GLU A 391 -3.55 -25.38 -8.90
C GLU A 391 -4.71 -24.89 -8.05
N TYR A 392 -4.66 -25.04 -6.72
CA TYR A 392 -5.75 -24.55 -5.87
C TYR A 392 -5.72 -23.03 -5.66
N ALA A 393 -4.53 -22.44 -5.54
CA ALA A 393 -4.39 -21.01 -5.31
C ALA A 393 -4.67 -20.18 -6.58
N CYS A 394 -4.15 -20.61 -7.73
CA CYS A 394 -4.25 -19.85 -8.97
C CYS A 394 -5.57 -20.08 -9.71
N VAL A 395 -6.20 -19.01 -10.20
CA VAL A 395 -7.34 -19.11 -11.12
C VAL A 395 -6.95 -19.78 -12.45
N ALA A 396 -5.75 -19.48 -12.96
CA ALA A 396 -5.24 -20.08 -14.19
C ALA A 396 -4.73 -21.50 -13.96
N LYS A 397 -4.64 -22.29 -15.04
CA LYS A 397 -3.98 -23.59 -15.03
C LYS A 397 -2.47 -23.41 -15.10
N VAL A 398 -1.77 -23.72 -14.03
CA VAL A 398 -0.32 -23.51 -13.86
C VAL A 398 0.45 -24.84 -13.82
N ALA A 399 -0.21 -25.95 -13.48
CA ALA A 399 0.36 -27.30 -13.43
C ALA A 399 -0.35 -28.29 -14.38
N GLY A 400 -0.19 -29.60 -14.12
CA GLY A 400 -0.78 -30.66 -14.94
C GLY A 400 -0.26 -30.64 -16.38
N THR A 401 -1.13 -30.31 -17.34
CA THR A 401 -0.79 -30.27 -18.78
C THR A 401 -0.09 -28.99 -19.23
N THR A 402 0.06 -27.99 -18.36
CA THR A 402 0.80 -26.75 -18.70
C THR A 402 2.28 -27.08 -18.96
N PRO A 403 2.89 -26.73 -20.10
CA PRO A 403 4.28 -27.12 -20.35
C PRO A 403 5.26 -26.58 -19.28
N ILE A 404 6.28 -27.37 -18.95
CA ILE A 404 7.45 -26.86 -18.20
C ILE A 404 8.12 -25.78 -19.07
N GLY A 405 8.57 -24.69 -18.42
CA GLY A 405 9.07 -23.50 -19.10
C GLY A 405 7.97 -22.53 -19.51
N LYS A 406 6.74 -22.64 -18.97
CA LYS A 406 5.67 -21.67 -19.21
C LYS A 406 5.61 -20.64 -18.09
N GLY A 407 5.43 -19.37 -18.45
CA GLY A 407 5.04 -18.31 -17.52
C GLY A 407 3.55 -18.02 -17.64
N ILE A 408 2.87 -17.87 -16.51
CA ILE A 408 1.41 -17.74 -16.43
C ILE A 408 1.08 -16.56 -15.50
N TYR A 409 0.57 -15.48 -16.08
CA TYR A 409 -0.08 -14.41 -15.33
C TYR A 409 -1.40 -14.94 -14.75
N THR A 410 -1.60 -14.82 -13.45
CA THR A 410 -2.78 -15.34 -12.76
C THR A 410 -3.05 -14.57 -11.47
N HIS A 411 -4.09 -15.00 -10.75
CA HIS A 411 -4.63 -14.29 -9.61
C HIS A 411 -4.93 -15.28 -8.50
N PHE A 412 -4.82 -14.79 -7.27
CA PHE A 412 -5.46 -15.41 -6.12
C PHE A 412 -6.78 -14.68 -5.86
N LEU A 413 -7.83 -15.44 -5.60
CA LEU A 413 -9.13 -14.89 -5.19
C LEU A 413 -9.35 -15.14 -3.71
N ASP A 414 -10.15 -14.29 -3.07
CA ASP A 414 -10.76 -14.63 -1.78
C ASP A 414 -11.93 -15.61 -1.95
N ARG A 415 -12.65 -15.91 -0.86
CA ARG A 415 -13.76 -16.87 -0.88
C ARG A 415 -15.00 -16.37 -1.63
N VAL A 416 -15.15 -15.06 -1.79
CA VAL A 416 -16.27 -14.40 -2.49
C VAL A 416 -15.89 -13.94 -3.90
N GLY A 417 -14.72 -14.34 -4.39
CA GLY A 417 -14.25 -14.08 -5.76
C GLY A 417 -13.64 -12.68 -5.96
N GLY A 418 -13.34 -11.97 -4.87
CA GLY A 418 -12.58 -10.72 -4.87
C GLY A 418 -11.12 -10.94 -5.25
N VAL A 419 -10.50 -9.97 -5.95
CA VAL A 419 -9.11 -10.10 -6.41
C VAL A 419 -8.14 -9.79 -5.26
N ARG A 420 -7.49 -10.83 -4.74
CA ARG A 420 -6.54 -10.71 -3.64
C ARG A 420 -5.11 -10.40 -4.09
N SER A 421 -4.73 -10.94 -5.25
CA SER A 421 -3.36 -10.85 -5.76
C SER A 421 -3.34 -10.97 -7.28
N ASP A 422 -2.38 -10.29 -7.91
CA ASP A 422 -2.04 -10.44 -9.32
C ASP A 422 -0.54 -10.69 -9.48
N LEU A 423 -0.19 -11.82 -10.11
CA LEU A 423 1.19 -12.33 -10.06
C LEU A 423 1.50 -13.21 -11.26
N THR A 424 2.76 -13.58 -11.41
CA THR A 424 3.21 -14.49 -12.46
C THR A 424 3.81 -15.77 -11.89
N ILE A 425 3.33 -16.92 -12.36
CA ILE A 425 3.89 -18.24 -12.04
C ILE A 425 4.74 -18.75 -13.20
N LEU A 426 6.00 -19.05 -12.93
CA LEU A 426 6.88 -19.78 -13.84
C LEU A 426 6.88 -21.26 -13.46
N ARG A 427 6.45 -22.14 -14.37
CA ARG A 427 6.56 -23.59 -14.17
C ARG A 427 7.97 -24.07 -14.51
N LEU A 428 8.80 -24.31 -13.50
CA LEU A 428 10.21 -24.68 -13.68
C LEU A 428 10.44 -26.18 -13.76
N ALA A 429 9.61 -26.98 -13.08
CA ALA A 429 9.59 -28.43 -13.20
C ALA A 429 8.17 -28.98 -12.93
N GLU A 430 8.03 -30.29 -12.77
CA GLU A 430 6.74 -30.92 -12.45
C GLU A 430 6.15 -30.37 -11.15
N ASN A 431 6.96 -30.36 -10.08
CA ASN A 431 6.63 -29.87 -8.73
C ASN A 431 7.59 -28.74 -8.29
N ARG A 432 7.99 -27.88 -9.22
CA ARG A 432 8.80 -26.69 -8.92
C ARG A 432 8.26 -25.50 -9.70
N PHE A 433 7.89 -24.46 -8.96
CA PHE A 433 7.35 -23.22 -9.50
C PHE A 433 8.14 -22.05 -8.95
N ARG A 434 8.12 -20.93 -9.68
CA ARG A 434 8.55 -19.64 -9.16
C ARG A 434 7.40 -18.67 -9.28
N LEU A 435 7.04 -18.04 -8.16
CA LEU A 435 6.08 -16.96 -8.07
C LEU A 435 6.84 -15.65 -8.12
N ILE A 436 6.42 -14.74 -9.01
CA ILE A 436 6.93 -13.38 -9.14
C ILE A 436 5.77 -12.43 -8.86
N ASP A 437 5.97 -11.55 -7.91
CA ASP A 437 4.96 -10.61 -7.39
C ASP A 437 5.55 -9.21 -7.17
N GLY A 438 4.69 -8.22 -7.04
CA GLY A 438 5.03 -6.85 -6.67
C GLY A 438 5.69 -6.79 -5.30
N ALA A 439 6.61 -5.84 -5.13
CA ALA A 439 7.34 -5.67 -3.87
C ALA A 439 6.40 -5.34 -2.70
N ASP A 440 5.31 -4.61 -2.97
CA ASP A 440 4.32 -4.15 -2.00
C ASP A 440 3.33 -5.23 -1.54
N ALA A 441 2.96 -6.16 -2.42
CA ALA A 441 2.02 -7.26 -2.10
C ALA A 441 2.73 -8.54 -1.63
N GLY A 442 3.99 -8.74 -2.05
CA GLY A 442 4.68 -10.01 -1.97
C GLY A 442 4.70 -10.70 -0.62
N HIS A 443 4.96 -10.00 0.48
CA HIS A 443 5.03 -10.64 1.80
C HIS A 443 3.65 -11.13 2.27
N ARG A 444 2.61 -10.32 2.04
CA ARG A 444 1.23 -10.67 2.40
C ARG A 444 0.77 -11.90 1.62
N ASP A 445 1.12 -11.97 0.34
CA ASP A 445 0.70 -13.08 -0.52
C ASP A 445 1.52 -14.34 -0.24
N TYR A 446 2.79 -14.21 0.14
CA TYR A 446 3.59 -15.31 0.72
C TYR A 446 2.98 -15.87 2.01
N VAL A 447 2.61 -14.99 2.94
CA VAL A 447 1.97 -15.40 4.20
C VAL A 447 0.69 -16.13 3.86
N TRP A 448 -0.21 -15.55 3.07
CA TRP A 448 -1.47 -16.20 2.70
C TRP A 448 -1.27 -17.58 2.04
N LEU A 449 -0.34 -17.70 1.08
CA LEU A 449 -0.08 -18.96 0.39
C LEU A 449 0.48 -20.03 1.33
N SER A 450 1.37 -19.63 2.24
CA SER A 450 1.91 -20.52 3.28
C SER A 450 0.81 -21.00 4.22
N ARG A 451 -0.07 -20.08 4.63
CA ARG A 451 -1.16 -20.36 5.56
C ARG A 451 -2.19 -21.31 4.92
N LEU A 452 -2.47 -21.11 3.62
CA LEU A 452 -3.32 -22.00 2.84
C LEU A 452 -2.75 -23.43 2.75
N ALA A 453 -1.43 -23.57 2.54
CA ALA A 453 -0.78 -24.89 2.51
C ALA A 453 -0.86 -25.60 3.88
N GLU A 454 -0.60 -24.86 4.97
CA GLU A 454 -0.72 -25.36 6.34
C GLU A 454 -2.15 -25.85 6.64
N ASP A 455 -3.17 -25.05 6.31
CA ASP A 455 -4.59 -25.36 6.60
C ASP A 455 -5.07 -26.61 5.85
N LYS A 456 -4.51 -26.86 4.66
CA LYS A 456 -4.79 -28.04 3.84
C LYS A 456 -3.92 -29.25 4.18
N GLY A 457 -2.88 -29.06 5.01
CA GLY A 457 -1.92 -30.10 5.38
C GLY A 457 -1.06 -30.58 4.21
N TRP A 458 -0.72 -29.67 3.28
CA TRP A 458 0.09 -29.99 2.10
C TRP A 458 1.60 -29.93 2.38
N ASP A 459 2.34 -30.90 1.84
CA ASP A 459 3.81 -30.93 1.92
C ASP A 459 4.43 -30.03 0.84
N VAL A 460 4.64 -28.77 1.21
CA VAL A 460 5.20 -27.72 0.36
C VAL A 460 6.27 -26.93 1.11
N PHE A 461 7.35 -26.62 0.41
CA PHE A 461 8.38 -25.67 0.81
C PHE A 461 8.28 -24.41 -0.06
N ILE A 462 8.12 -23.25 0.58
CA ILE A 462 8.07 -21.93 -0.08
C ILE A 462 9.31 -21.15 0.39
N GLU A 463 10.25 -20.90 -0.52
CA GLU A 463 11.50 -20.21 -0.24
C GLU A 463 11.46 -18.78 -0.77
N ASP A 464 11.69 -17.79 0.08
CA ASP A 464 11.91 -16.40 -0.35
C ASP A 464 13.28 -16.27 -1.04
N ARG A 465 13.24 -15.87 -2.31
CA ARG A 465 14.40 -15.67 -3.19
C ARG A 465 14.59 -14.21 -3.57
N SER A 466 13.80 -13.28 -3.00
CA SER A 466 13.77 -11.87 -3.38
C SER A 466 15.13 -11.20 -3.23
N ASP A 467 15.89 -11.50 -2.17
CA ASP A 467 17.24 -10.95 -1.94
C ASP A 467 18.36 -11.75 -2.62
N HIS A 468 18.01 -12.85 -3.31
CA HIS A 468 18.97 -13.77 -3.93
C HIS A 468 18.94 -13.73 -5.46
N MET A 469 17.95 -13.07 -6.04
CA MET A 469 17.73 -12.98 -7.48
C MET A 469 17.81 -11.52 -7.92
N ALA A 470 18.38 -11.30 -9.09
CA ALA A 470 18.29 -10.03 -9.79
C ALA A 470 17.50 -10.23 -11.08
N CYS A 471 16.74 -9.22 -11.46
CA CYS A 471 15.94 -9.24 -12.68
C CYS A 471 16.16 -7.94 -13.45
N LEU A 472 16.59 -8.07 -14.71
CA LEU A 472 16.74 -6.95 -15.63
C LEU A 472 15.73 -7.13 -16.77
N GLY A 473 14.79 -6.20 -16.91
CA GLY A 473 13.93 -6.13 -18.08
C GLY A 473 14.68 -5.52 -19.25
N LEU A 474 14.69 -6.17 -20.41
CA LEU A 474 15.24 -5.66 -21.66
C LEU A 474 14.14 -5.68 -22.72
N TRP A 475 13.68 -4.51 -23.12
CA TRP A 475 12.50 -4.34 -23.98
C TRP A 475 12.65 -3.27 -25.03
N GLY A 476 11.97 -3.44 -26.16
CA GLY A 476 11.93 -2.51 -27.28
C GLY A 476 12.23 -3.21 -28.61
N PRO A 477 12.01 -2.54 -29.76
CA PRO A 477 12.17 -3.14 -31.07
C PRO A 477 13.56 -3.76 -31.33
N ASN A 478 14.62 -3.23 -30.72
CA ASN A 478 16.00 -3.73 -30.87
C ASN A 478 16.50 -4.61 -29.72
N ALA A 479 15.66 -4.91 -28.72
CA ALA A 479 16.02 -5.73 -27.56
C ALA A 479 16.57 -7.10 -27.96
N ARG A 480 15.95 -7.76 -28.96
CA ARG A 480 16.42 -9.06 -29.46
C ARG A 480 17.81 -8.98 -30.05
N SER A 481 18.04 -8.04 -30.96
CA SER A 481 19.33 -7.87 -31.64
C SER A 481 20.46 -7.60 -30.64
N MET A 482 20.18 -6.79 -29.61
CA MET A 482 21.13 -6.53 -28.53
C MET A 482 21.45 -7.79 -27.72
N LEU A 483 20.44 -8.57 -27.34
CA LEU A 483 20.65 -9.81 -26.60
C LEU A 483 21.35 -10.88 -27.46
N GLU A 484 21.03 -10.98 -28.75
CA GLU A 484 21.70 -11.86 -29.72
C GLU A 484 23.18 -11.55 -29.86
N ALA A 485 23.58 -10.28 -29.80
CA ALA A 485 24.98 -9.87 -29.93
C ALA A 485 25.87 -10.37 -28.77
N ILE A 486 25.28 -10.65 -27.61
CA ILE A 486 25.99 -11.09 -26.40
C ILE A 486 25.65 -12.53 -25.98
N ALA A 487 24.67 -13.16 -26.62
CA ALA A 487 24.29 -14.55 -26.33
C ALA A 487 25.32 -15.55 -26.87
N ASP A 488 25.62 -16.58 -26.08
CA ASP A 488 26.53 -17.66 -26.51
C ASP A 488 25.91 -18.53 -27.61
N ASN A 489 24.56 -18.58 -27.65
CA ASN A 489 23.81 -19.20 -28.74
C ASN A 489 22.67 -18.26 -29.20
N PRO A 490 22.95 -17.31 -30.11
CA PRO A 490 21.96 -16.32 -30.56
C PRO A 490 20.72 -16.95 -31.19
N SER A 491 20.88 -18.08 -31.89
CA SER A 491 19.76 -18.78 -32.55
C SER A 491 18.69 -19.31 -31.58
N ALA A 492 19.01 -19.44 -30.28
CA ALA A 492 18.06 -19.85 -29.25
C ALA A 492 16.99 -18.78 -28.94
N LEU A 493 17.24 -17.52 -29.34
CA LEU A 493 16.37 -16.36 -29.15
C LEU A 493 15.36 -16.16 -30.29
N ASP A 494 15.41 -16.99 -31.35
CA ASP A 494 14.43 -16.94 -32.44
C ASP A 494 13.00 -17.11 -31.87
N PRO A 495 12.07 -16.17 -32.12
CA PRO A 495 10.68 -16.24 -31.67
C PRO A 495 9.96 -17.54 -32.02
N LYS A 496 10.34 -18.23 -33.10
CA LYS A 496 9.77 -19.52 -33.50
C LYS A 496 10.08 -20.61 -32.49
N HIS A 497 11.26 -20.52 -31.86
CA HIS A 497 11.73 -21.49 -30.88
C HIS A 497 11.55 -20.99 -29.46
N PHE A 498 11.37 -19.69 -29.23
CA PHE A 498 11.17 -19.08 -27.93
C PHE A 498 9.86 -18.27 -27.88
N PRO A 499 8.69 -18.94 -27.81
CA PRO A 499 7.39 -18.27 -27.88
C PRO A 499 7.14 -17.30 -26.71
N PHE A 500 6.21 -16.36 -26.90
CA PHE A 500 5.78 -15.45 -25.84
C PHE A 500 5.23 -16.20 -24.60
N ALA A 501 5.45 -15.63 -23.43
CA ALA A 501 5.14 -16.17 -22.12
C ALA A 501 5.74 -17.56 -21.88
N THR A 502 6.99 -17.78 -22.31
CA THR A 502 7.79 -18.96 -21.98
C THR A 502 9.11 -18.54 -21.39
N THR A 503 9.74 -19.44 -20.63
CA THR A 503 11.07 -19.27 -20.06
C THR A 503 12.05 -20.21 -20.73
N LYS A 504 13.30 -19.79 -20.80
CA LYS A 504 14.43 -20.62 -21.22
C LYS A 504 15.68 -20.24 -20.44
N GLU A 505 16.47 -21.25 -20.13
CA GLU A 505 17.86 -21.04 -19.73
C GLU A 505 18.69 -20.72 -20.97
N ILE A 506 19.36 -19.58 -20.94
CA ILE A 506 20.32 -19.13 -21.95
C ILE A 506 21.64 -18.79 -21.26
N SER A 507 22.69 -18.60 -22.05
CA SER A 507 23.93 -18.02 -21.54
C SER A 507 24.35 -16.81 -22.36
N VAL A 508 24.85 -15.81 -21.65
CA VAL A 508 25.27 -14.52 -22.19
C VAL A 508 26.71 -14.29 -21.75
N GLN A 509 27.67 -14.50 -22.64
CA GLN A 509 29.10 -14.48 -22.36
C GLN A 509 29.48 -15.31 -21.12
N GLY A 510 28.94 -16.53 -21.03
CA GLY A 510 29.16 -17.45 -19.91
C GLY A 510 28.32 -17.19 -18.65
N ILE A 511 27.54 -16.10 -18.59
CA ILE A 511 26.60 -15.86 -17.48
C ILE A 511 25.34 -16.72 -17.70
N PRO A 512 24.92 -17.54 -16.73
CA PRO A 512 23.66 -18.28 -16.83
C PRO A 512 22.46 -17.36 -16.56
N VAL A 513 21.50 -17.32 -17.47
CA VAL A 513 20.31 -16.45 -17.39
C VAL A 513 19.06 -17.28 -17.61
N LEU A 514 18.08 -17.17 -16.70
CA LEU A 514 16.72 -17.61 -16.97
C LEU A 514 15.98 -16.45 -17.65
N ALA A 515 15.91 -16.50 -18.97
CA ALA A 515 15.17 -15.50 -19.75
C ALA A 515 13.68 -15.85 -19.72
N PHE A 516 12.82 -14.88 -19.43
CA PHE A 516 11.38 -15.00 -19.50
C PHE A 516 10.84 -14.00 -20.53
N ARG A 517 10.29 -14.50 -21.64
CA ARG A 517 9.78 -13.67 -22.72
C ARG A 517 8.38 -13.15 -22.35
N ILE A 518 8.32 -12.02 -21.68
CA ILE A 518 7.11 -11.34 -21.20
C ILE A 518 7.31 -9.83 -21.27
N SER A 519 6.24 -9.05 -21.14
CA SER A 519 6.35 -7.59 -21.11
C SER A 519 5.17 -6.94 -20.39
N TYR A 520 5.46 -6.23 -19.31
CA TYR A 520 4.53 -5.30 -18.66
C TYR A 520 4.61 -3.89 -19.26
N VAL A 521 5.64 -3.62 -20.08
CA VAL A 521 5.82 -2.37 -20.83
C VAL A 521 5.28 -2.46 -22.26
N GLY A 522 4.63 -3.57 -22.64
CA GLY A 522 3.98 -3.69 -23.95
C GLY A 522 4.89 -3.75 -25.17
N GLU A 523 6.20 -3.90 -24.97
CA GLU A 523 7.22 -4.06 -26.01
C GLU A 523 7.74 -5.50 -26.11
N SER A 524 8.34 -5.90 -27.23
CA SER A 524 9.04 -7.21 -27.32
C SER A 524 10.29 -7.20 -26.46
N GLY A 525 10.60 -8.33 -25.82
CA GLY A 525 11.79 -8.47 -24.99
C GLY A 525 11.66 -9.55 -23.92
N TRP A 526 12.47 -9.42 -22.87
CA TRP A 526 12.59 -10.40 -21.80
C TRP A 526 12.80 -9.77 -20.44
N GLU A 527 12.30 -10.43 -19.42
CA GLU A 527 12.90 -10.38 -18.09
C GLU A 527 14.09 -11.34 -18.04
N LEU A 528 15.25 -10.86 -17.59
CA LEU A 528 16.48 -11.63 -17.49
C LEU A 528 16.79 -11.89 -16.02
N HIS A 529 16.47 -13.08 -15.54
CA HIS A 529 16.62 -13.49 -14.15
C HIS A 529 17.98 -14.16 -13.93
N VAL A 530 18.75 -13.67 -12.97
CA VAL A 530 20.08 -14.22 -12.61
C VAL A 530 20.27 -14.28 -11.09
N PRO A 531 21.12 -15.19 -10.57
CA PRO A 531 21.64 -15.07 -9.21
C PRO A 531 22.23 -13.67 -8.97
N PHE A 532 22.03 -13.12 -7.77
CA PHE A 532 22.43 -11.77 -7.40
C PHE A 532 23.89 -11.41 -7.77
N SER A 533 24.81 -12.38 -7.60
CA SER A 533 26.24 -12.22 -7.90
C SER A 533 26.58 -11.90 -9.36
N TYR A 534 25.71 -12.24 -10.31
CA TYR A 534 25.90 -11.97 -11.73
C TYR A 534 25.22 -10.69 -12.21
N GLY A 535 24.38 -10.07 -11.37
CA GLY A 535 23.54 -8.94 -11.79
C GLY A 535 24.36 -7.79 -12.39
N LEU A 536 25.37 -7.30 -11.69
CA LEU A 536 26.15 -6.16 -12.17
C LEU A 536 26.85 -6.46 -13.51
N SER A 537 27.34 -7.68 -13.71
CA SER A 537 27.93 -8.09 -14.99
C SER A 537 26.89 -8.14 -16.11
N LEU A 538 25.68 -8.64 -15.84
CA LEU A 538 24.58 -8.63 -16.80
C LEU A 538 24.21 -7.19 -17.20
N TRP A 539 24.10 -6.28 -16.23
CA TRP A 539 23.84 -4.86 -16.48
C TRP A 539 24.89 -4.28 -17.45
N ASP A 540 26.18 -4.45 -17.13
CA ASP A 540 27.27 -3.87 -17.91
C ASP A 540 27.29 -4.41 -19.35
N LEU A 541 26.97 -5.70 -19.55
CA LEU A 541 26.88 -6.30 -20.88
C LEU A 541 25.73 -5.73 -21.73
N VAL A 542 24.54 -5.59 -21.13
CA VAL A 542 23.37 -5.05 -21.82
C VAL A 542 23.54 -3.55 -22.09
N PHE A 543 24.05 -2.79 -21.13
CA PHE A 543 24.33 -1.37 -21.28
C PHE A 543 25.36 -1.09 -22.39
N ALA A 544 26.39 -1.93 -22.50
CA ALA A 544 27.41 -1.80 -23.57
C ALA A 544 26.84 -2.01 -25.00
N GLN A 545 25.68 -2.64 -25.15
CA GLN A 545 24.97 -2.74 -26.44
C GLN A 545 24.20 -1.47 -26.81
N GLY A 546 24.16 -0.47 -25.93
CA GLY A 546 23.44 0.79 -26.13
C GLY A 546 21.97 0.73 -25.70
N ALA A 547 21.59 -0.22 -24.83
CA ALA A 547 20.28 -0.20 -24.19
C ALA A 547 20.16 1.01 -23.26
N THR A 548 19.07 1.76 -23.38
CA THR A 548 18.83 2.96 -22.55
C THR A 548 18.44 2.52 -21.13
N PRO A 549 19.12 2.94 -20.05
CA PRO A 549 18.60 2.76 -18.71
C PRO A 549 17.27 3.49 -18.56
N VAL A 550 16.23 2.79 -18.14
CA VAL A 550 14.88 3.37 -17.97
C VAL A 550 14.41 3.17 -16.55
N GLY A 551 13.97 4.26 -15.92
CA GLY A 551 13.51 4.25 -14.53
C GLY A 551 12.18 3.53 -14.36
N VAL A 552 11.92 3.08 -13.12
CA VAL A 552 10.70 2.35 -12.75
C VAL A 552 9.41 3.15 -12.99
N GLU A 553 9.48 4.48 -13.11
CA GLU A 553 8.34 5.33 -13.46
C GLU A 553 7.68 4.91 -14.78
N THR A 554 8.49 4.47 -15.75
CA THR A 554 7.97 3.95 -17.03
C THR A 554 7.25 2.62 -16.83
N TYR A 555 7.83 1.71 -16.05
CA TYR A 555 7.30 0.37 -15.81
C TYR A 555 6.02 0.39 -14.97
N ALA A 556 6.04 1.08 -13.83
CA ALA A 556 4.96 1.05 -12.84
C ALA A 556 3.82 2.06 -13.12
N ASN A 557 4.08 3.12 -13.91
CA ASN A 557 3.08 4.16 -14.17
C ASN A 557 2.79 4.31 -15.68
N SER A 558 3.62 5.03 -16.43
CA SER A 558 3.21 5.55 -17.74
C SER A 558 2.92 4.46 -18.78
N ARG A 559 3.80 3.46 -18.93
CA ARG A 559 3.63 2.46 -19.99
C ARG A 559 2.56 1.42 -19.69
N ARG A 560 2.48 0.95 -18.44
CA ARG A 560 1.43 0.01 -18.05
C ARG A 560 0.04 0.64 -18.22
N LEU A 561 -0.11 1.95 -17.98
CA LEU A 561 -1.34 2.69 -18.26
C LEU A 561 -1.66 2.80 -19.75
N GLU A 562 -0.67 3.05 -20.61
CA GLU A 562 -0.87 3.00 -22.08
C GLU A 562 -1.34 1.62 -22.56
N LYS A 563 -0.94 0.55 -21.88
CA LYS A 563 -1.38 -0.83 -22.14
C LYS A 563 -2.67 -1.20 -21.41
N SER A 564 -3.23 -0.32 -20.59
CA SER A 564 -4.34 -0.63 -19.69
C SER A 564 -4.03 -1.86 -18.83
N PHE A 565 -2.81 -1.97 -18.30
CA PHE A 565 -2.45 -3.00 -17.34
C PHE A 565 -2.76 -2.54 -15.92
N ARG A 566 -3.23 -3.48 -15.12
CA ARG A 566 -3.69 -3.26 -13.74
C ARG A 566 -2.53 -3.47 -12.77
N LEU A 567 -2.64 -2.85 -11.61
CA LEU A 567 -1.69 -2.93 -10.51
C LEU A 567 -2.41 -3.37 -9.23
N GLN A 568 -1.94 -4.44 -8.58
CA GLN A 568 -2.39 -4.85 -7.25
C GLN A 568 -2.33 -3.68 -6.25
N ASN A 569 -3.28 -3.63 -5.31
CA ASN A 569 -3.40 -2.61 -4.27
C ASN A 569 -3.74 -1.19 -4.78
N ALA A 570 -3.86 -0.98 -6.09
CA ALA A 570 -4.32 0.28 -6.69
C ALA A 570 -5.57 0.06 -7.55
N ASP A 571 -5.44 -0.74 -8.61
CA ASP A 571 -6.52 -1.05 -9.55
C ASP A 571 -7.27 -2.34 -9.16
N LEU A 572 -6.63 -3.20 -8.37
CA LEU A 572 -7.15 -4.48 -7.92
C LEU A 572 -7.19 -4.50 -6.39
N LEU A 573 -8.41 -4.61 -5.87
CA LEU A 573 -8.75 -4.73 -4.45
C LEU A 573 -9.76 -5.87 -4.30
N THR A 574 -9.87 -6.45 -3.11
CA THR A 574 -10.81 -7.55 -2.84
C THR A 574 -12.29 -7.16 -3.01
N GLU A 575 -12.59 -5.86 -3.01
CA GLU A 575 -13.92 -5.30 -3.30
C GLU A 575 -14.39 -5.55 -4.74
N TYR A 576 -13.48 -5.83 -5.66
CA TYR A 576 -13.76 -6.01 -7.09
C TYR A 576 -13.45 -7.44 -7.54
N ASN A 577 -14.25 -7.93 -8.49
CA ASN A 577 -14.01 -9.24 -9.10
C ASN A 577 -13.28 -9.16 -10.45
N LEU A 578 -12.80 -10.31 -10.94
CA LEU A 578 -12.04 -10.38 -12.20
C LEU A 578 -12.82 -9.96 -13.45
N ILE A 579 -14.15 -10.04 -13.44
CA ILE A 579 -14.98 -9.59 -14.56
C ILE A 579 -15.02 -8.06 -14.58
N GLU A 580 -15.24 -7.45 -13.42
CA GLU A 580 -15.21 -5.98 -13.24
C GLU A 580 -13.85 -5.41 -13.63
N ALA A 581 -12.76 -6.05 -13.21
CA ALA A 581 -11.40 -5.64 -13.54
C ALA A 581 -11.03 -5.84 -15.02
N GLY A 582 -11.85 -6.56 -15.80
CA GLY A 582 -11.55 -6.91 -17.20
C GLY A 582 -10.45 -7.97 -17.35
N LEU A 583 -10.23 -8.80 -16.32
CA LEU A 583 -9.17 -9.82 -16.24
C LEU A 583 -9.71 -11.26 -16.30
N SER A 584 -11.03 -11.43 -16.46
CA SER A 584 -11.64 -12.75 -16.54
C SER A 584 -11.14 -13.56 -17.74
N ARG A 585 -10.84 -14.85 -17.53
CA ARG A 585 -10.38 -15.73 -18.61
C ARG A 585 -11.56 -16.19 -19.48
N PRO A 586 -11.34 -16.48 -20.78
CA PRO A 586 -12.40 -17.03 -21.63
C PRO A 586 -12.93 -18.37 -21.13
N THR A 587 -12.04 -19.19 -20.56
CA THR A 587 -12.35 -20.51 -20.03
C THR A 587 -11.96 -20.60 -18.56
N VAL A 588 -12.74 -21.36 -17.80
CA VAL A 588 -12.45 -21.72 -16.41
C VAL A 588 -11.87 -23.13 -16.42
N LYS A 589 -10.80 -23.36 -15.65
CA LYS A 589 -10.21 -24.69 -15.57
C LYS A 589 -11.12 -25.66 -14.81
N ASP A 590 -11.04 -26.94 -15.16
CA ASP A 590 -11.82 -27.99 -14.50
C ASP A 590 -11.40 -28.18 -13.04
N ALA A 591 -10.10 -28.07 -12.76
CA ALA A 591 -9.54 -28.15 -11.40
C ALA A 591 -10.20 -27.12 -10.48
N ASP A 592 -10.41 -27.51 -9.22
CA ASP A 592 -10.92 -26.60 -8.20
C ASP A 592 -9.87 -25.53 -7.83
N PHE A 593 -10.32 -24.36 -7.41
CA PHE A 593 -9.47 -23.29 -6.90
C PHE A 593 -10.22 -22.45 -5.87
N HIS A 594 -9.47 -21.75 -5.02
CA HIS A 594 -10.03 -20.91 -3.97
C HIS A 594 -10.94 -19.81 -4.56
N GLY A 595 -12.19 -19.74 -4.11
CA GLY A 595 -13.19 -18.78 -4.62
C GLY A 595 -13.87 -19.16 -5.94
N LYS A 596 -13.68 -20.39 -6.44
CA LYS A 596 -14.23 -20.83 -7.74
C LYS A 596 -15.74 -20.68 -7.86
N ASP A 597 -16.51 -21.06 -6.85
CA ASP A 597 -17.97 -21.02 -6.91
C ASP A 597 -18.49 -19.58 -7.05
N ALA A 598 -17.98 -18.66 -6.22
CA ALA A 598 -18.32 -17.25 -6.30
C ALA A 598 -17.89 -16.63 -7.65
N TYR A 599 -16.71 -16.99 -8.13
CA TYR A 599 -16.24 -16.57 -9.46
C TYR A 599 -17.16 -17.07 -10.59
N LEU A 600 -17.63 -18.32 -10.52
CA LEU A 600 -18.58 -18.87 -11.48
C LEU A 600 -19.91 -18.14 -11.44
N GLU A 601 -20.44 -17.87 -10.23
CA GLU A 601 -21.66 -17.08 -10.05
C GLU A 601 -21.53 -15.69 -10.69
N GLN A 602 -20.45 -14.97 -10.40
CA GLN A 602 -20.18 -13.66 -10.97
C GLN A 602 -20.14 -13.68 -12.51
N ARG A 603 -19.56 -14.73 -13.11
CA ARG A 603 -19.55 -14.91 -14.57
C ARG A 603 -20.92 -15.16 -15.19
N THR A 604 -21.89 -15.65 -14.41
CA THR A 604 -23.26 -15.88 -14.91
C THR A 604 -24.12 -14.61 -14.92
N ARG A 605 -23.66 -13.52 -14.29
CA ARG A 605 -24.38 -12.24 -14.30
C ARG A 605 -24.37 -11.64 -15.70
N ASP A 606 -25.53 -11.16 -16.15
CA ASP A 606 -25.67 -10.47 -17.44
C ASP A 606 -24.80 -9.20 -17.51
N VAL A 607 -24.70 -8.49 -16.39
CA VAL A 607 -23.89 -7.29 -16.19
C VAL A 607 -23.26 -7.31 -14.81
N GLN A 608 -22.08 -6.72 -14.67
CA GLN A 608 -21.47 -6.47 -13.37
C GLN A 608 -21.93 -5.12 -12.79
N PRO A 609 -21.81 -4.91 -11.48
CA PRO A 609 -22.06 -3.62 -10.85
C PRO A 609 -21.21 -2.48 -11.44
N ALA A 610 -19.92 -2.74 -11.64
CA ALA A 610 -18.98 -1.78 -12.23
C ALA A 610 -17.99 -2.44 -13.20
N TYR A 611 -17.30 -1.63 -13.99
CA TYR A 611 -16.20 -2.06 -14.85
C TYR A 611 -15.03 -1.10 -14.73
N LEU A 612 -13.82 -1.63 -14.64
CA LEU A 612 -12.59 -0.85 -14.68
C LEU A 612 -12.37 -0.34 -16.10
N CYS A 613 -12.45 0.97 -16.26
CA CYS A 613 -12.39 1.66 -17.54
C CYS A 613 -11.07 2.42 -17.70
N THR A 614 -10.59 2.50 -18.95
CA THR A 614 -9.49 3.39 -19.33
C THR A 614 -10.06 4.69 -19.84
N MET A 615 -9.64 5.80 -19.26
CA MET A 615 -10.09 7.13 -19.62
C MET A 615 -8.91 8.01 -20.00
N THR A 616 -9.14 9.05 -20.80
CA THR A 616 -8.14 10.09 -21.02
C THR A 616 -8.72 11.47 -20.80
N MET A 617 -7.91 12.39 -20.25
CA MET A 617 -8.32 13.80 -20.15
C MET A 617 -8.41 14.40 -21.55
N THR A 618 -9.57 14.94 -21.91
CA THR A 618 -9.77 15.63 -23.20
C THR A 618 -9.34 17.09 -23.15
N ASP A 619 -9.33 17.67 -21.96
CA ASP A 619 -8.70 18.93 -21.63
C ASP A 619 -8.06 18.80 -20.24
N ASN A 620 -6.87 19.36 -20.08
CA ASN A 620 -6.11 19.31 -18.84
C ASN A 620 -5.73 20.70 -18.33
N ARG A 621 -6.26 21.79 -18.90
CA ARG A 621 -5.97 23.13 -18.40
C ARG A 621 -6.91 23.51 -17.26
N ASP A 622 -6.32 24.03 -16.19
CA ASP A 622 -7.09 24.60 -15.10
C ASP A 622 -7.69 25.97 -15.48
N SER A 623 -8.45 26.55 -14.57
CA SER A 623 -9.09 27.87 -14.70
C SER A 623 -8.11 29.03 -14.92
N ASN A 624 -6.83 28.86 -14.58
CA ASN A 624 -5.75 29.82 -14.86
C ASN A 624 -5.04 29.53 -16.19
N GLY A 625 -5.47 28.50 -16.91
CA GLY A 625 -4.88 28.05 -18.16
C GLY A 625 -3.60 27.22 -17.98
N VAL A 626 -3.25 26.79 -16.77
CA VAL A 626 -2.06 25.98 -16.51
C VAL A 626 -2.39 24.51 -16.82
N PRO A 627 -1.61 23.82 -17.69
CA PRO A 627 -1.78 22.38 -17.90
C PRO A 627 -1.50 21.59 -16.62
N ARG A 628 -2.46 20.75 -16.23
CA ARG A 628 -2.41 19.89 -15.06
C ARG A 628 -2.10 18.45 -15.42
N TYR A 629 -1.39 17.79 -14.51
CA TYR A 629 -1.02 16.38 -14.59
C TYR A 629 -1.37 15.73 -13.25
N PRO A 630 -2.65 15.39 -13.05
CA PRO A 630 -3.13 14.95 -11.74
C PRO A 630 -2.38 13.72 -11.24
N VAL A 631 -2.22 13.66 -9.92
CA VAL A 631 -1.57 12.55 -9.20
C VAL A 631 -2.48 12.06 -8.08
N GLY A 632 -2.39 10.77 -7.73
CA GLY A 632 -3.24 10.16 -6.72
C GLY A 632 -4.66 9.90 -7.19
N THR A 633 -5.61 9.94 -6.27
CA THR A 633 -7.02 9.59 -6.50
C THR A 633 -7.86 10.84 -6.72
N CYS A 634 -8.59 10.89 -7.82
CA CYS A 634 -9.56 11.94 -8.14
C CYS A 634 -10.97 11.33 -8.17
N PRO A 635 -11.99 11.92 -7.50
CA PRO A 635 -13.37 11.49 -7.67
C PRO A 635 -13.79 11.56 -9.13
N ILE A 636 -14.54 10.56 -9.60
CA ILE A 636 -15.14 10.58 -10.95
C ILE A 636 -16.60 11.00 -10.80
N VAL A 637 -16.98 12.09 -11.46
CA VAL A 637 -18.28 12.74 -11.27
C VAL A 637 -19.08 12.76 -12.56
N ASP A 638 -20.40 12.69 -12.39
CA ASP A 638 -21.36 12.88 -13.48
C ASP A 638 -21.38 14.37 -13.88
N PRO A 639 -21.17 14.71 -15.17
CA PRO A 639 -21.21 16.10 -15.63
C PRO A 639 -22.59 16.78 -15.47
N ASP A 640 -23.68 16.01 -15.41
CA ASP A 640 -25.04 16.56 -15.32
C ASP A 640 -25.45 16.83 -13.86
N SER A 641 -25.13 15.92 -12.94
CA SER A 641 -25.52 16.04 -11.54
C SER A 641 -24.43 16.60 -10.63
N ASN A 642 -23.18 16.64 -11.09
CA ASN A 642 -21.99 16.98 -10.31
C ASN A 642 -21.80 16.10 -9.06
N ALA A 643 -22.38 14.89 -9.07
CA ALA A 643 -22.25 13.92 -8.00
C ALA A 643 -21.18 12.87 -8.36
N VAL A 644 -20.46 12.40 -7.34
CA VAL A 644 -19.56 11.24 -7.48
C VAL A 644 -20.38 10.01 -7.86
N LEU A 645 -19.97 9.34 -8.95
CA LEU A 645 -20.64 8.14 -9.41
C LEU A 645 -20.56 7.05 -8.34
N THR A 646 -21.67 6.35 -8.12
CA THR A 646 -21.76 5.27 -7.13
C THR A 646 -22.46 4.09 -7.80
N ASP A 647 -21.89 2.89 -7.69
CA ASP A 647 -22.51 1.70 -8.26
C ASP A 647 -23.63 1.12 -7.38
N GLU A 648 -24.29 0.07 -7.86
CA GLU A 648 -25.40 -0.58 -7.15
C GLU A 648 -25.01 -1.26 -5.83
N LEU A 649 -23.71 -1.43 -5.55
CA LEU A 649 -23.18 -1.93 -4.28
C LEU A 649 -22.77 -0.80 -3.33
N GLY A 650 -22.94 0.46 -3.73
CA GLY A 650 -22.57 1.62 -2.92
C GLY A 650 -21.10 2.03 -3.03
N ARG A 651 -20.33 1.45 -3.97
CA ARG A 651 -18.91 1.81 -4.15
C ARG A 651 -18.81 3.09 -4.97
N ARG A 652 -18.07 4.08 -4.45
CA ARG A 652 -17.84 5.37 -5.11
C ARG A 652 -16.75 5.25 -6.18
N SER A 653 -16.94 5.92 -7.31
CA SER A 653 -15.98 5.92 -8.42
C SER A 653 -14.90 6.96 -8.21
N TYR A 654 -13.65 6.54 -8.37
CA TYR A 654 -12.47 7.39 -8.33
C TYR A 654 -11.40 6.86 -9.29
N THR A 655 -10.43 7.70 -9.64
CA THR A 655 -9.27 7.26 -10.41
C THR A 655 -8.38 6.38 -9.53
N THR A 656 -8.36 5.09 -9.82
CA THR A 656 -7.45 4.10 -9.23
C THR A 656 -5.98 4.37 -9.58
N SER A 657 -5.73 4.83 -10.82
CA SER A 657 -4.40 5.16 -11.33
C SER A 657 -4.48 6.30 -12.33
N ILE A 658 -3.47 7.17 -12.37
CA ILE A 658 -3.38 8.28 -13.34
C ILE A 658 -1.93 8.63 -13.68
N ALA A 659 -1.61 8.80 -14.97
CA ALA A 659 -0.32 9.28 -15.44
C ALA A 659 -0.39 9.82 -16.87
N PHE A 660 0.61 10.63 -17.26
CA PHE A 660 0.81 10.99 -18.66
C PHE A 660 1.43 9.81 -19.44
N GLY A 661 0.83 9.44 -20.56
CA GLY A 661 1.34 8.45 -21.53
C GLY A 661 2.10 9.13 -22.67
N PRO A 662 3.46 9.10 -22.68
CA PRO A 662 4.27 9.82 -23.66
C PRO A 662 4.11 9.34 -25.11
N SER A 663 3.81 8.07 -25.33
CA SER A 663 3.67 7.52 -26.69
C SER A 663 2.39 7.99 -27.35
N ILE A 664 1.31 8.18 -26.57
CA ILE A 664 0.02 8.66 -27.08
C ILE A 664 -0.25 10.15 -26.83
N GLY A 665 0.56 10.81 -25.99
CA GLY A 665 0.46 12.24 -25.71
C GLY A 665 -0.76 12.65 -24.89
N LYS A 666 -1.26 11.78 -23.99
CA LYS A 666 -2.48 12.03 -23.19
C LYS A 666 -2.26 11.70 -21.72
N ASN A 667 -2.99 12.39 -20.84
CA ASN A 667 -3.18 11.94 -19.45
C ASN A 667 -4.18 10.79 -19.43
N ILE A 668 -3.77 9.65 -18.90
CA ILE A 668 -4.54 8.40 -18.85
C ILE A 668 -4.93 8.13 -17.40
N ALA A 669 -6.19 7.80 -17.18
CA ALA A 669 -6.70 7.36 -15.89
C ALA A 669 -7.35 5.98 -16.00
N LEU A 670 -7.24 5.17 -14.95
CA LEU A 670 -8.08 4.00 -14.72
C LEU A 670 -9.05 4.31 -13.58
N GLY A 671 -10.28 3.84 -13.68
CA GLY A 671 -11.24 3.89 -12.58
C GLY A 671 -12.45 2.98 -12.83
N TYR A 672 -13.03 2.44 -11.76
CA TYR A 672 -14.27 1.68 -11.85
C TYR A 672 -15.43 2.62 -12.11
N LEU A 673 -16.22 2.32 -13.14
CA LEU A 673 -17.44 3.04 -13.47
C LEU A 673 -18.63 2.11 -13.30
N PRO A 674 -19.78 2.58 -12.75
CA PRO A 674 -21.01 1.80 -12.77
C PRO A 674 -21.37 1.42 -14.20
N LYS A 675 -22.01 0.27 -14.39
CA LYS A 675 -22.30 -0.29 -15.72
C LYS A 675 -22.98 0.70 -16.67
N GLU A 676 -23.86 1.57 -16.16
CA GLU A 676 -24.58 2.55 -16.95
C GLU A 676 -23.70 3.71 -17.41
N TYR A 677 -22.51 3.89 -16.85
CA TYR A 677 -21.47 4.85 -17.24
C TYR A 677 -20.27 4.22 -17.94
N ALA A 678 -20.13 2.89 -17.90
CA ALA A 678 -19.07 2.16 -18.57
C ALA A 678 -19.35 2.00 -20.09
N GLU A 679 -19.26 3.11 -20.83
CA GLU A 679 -19.53 3.17 -22.28
C GLU A 679 -18.38 3.88 -23.01
N GLU A 680 -17.77 3.20 -23.99
CA GLU A 680 -16.71 3.81 -24.83
C GLU A 680 -17.23 5.08 -25.54
N GLY A 681 -16.48 6.18 -25.43
CA GLY A 681 -16.84 7.48 -25.98
C GLY A 681 -17.60 8.39 -25.01
N ARG A 682 -18.07 7.89 -23.86
CA ARG A 682 -18.73 8.72 -22.85
C ARG A 682 -17.76 9.74 -22.25
N THR A 683 -18.26 10.95 -22.02
CA THR A 683 -17.56 12.01 -21.28
C THR A 683 -18.01 12.00 -19.83
N LEU A 684 -17.04 12.10 -18.92
CA LEU A 684 -17.21 12.28 -17.48
C LEU A 684 -16.30 13.42 -17.02
N LEU A 685 -16.34 13.73 -15.73
CA LEU A 685 -15.40 14.67 -15.12
C LEU A 685 -14.60 13.95 -14.03
N ILE A 686 -13.37 14.40 -13.81
CA ILE A 686 -12.62 14.13 -12.58
C ILE A 686 -12.44 15.42 -11.80
N GLU A 687 -12.50 15.37 -10.48
CA GLU A 687 -12.24 16.53 -9.62
C GLU A 687 -10.81 16.48 -9.07
N TYR A 688 -10.06 17.57 -9.28
CA TYR A 688 -8.67 17.68 -8.83
C TYR A 688 -8.39 19.12 -8.37
N PHE A 689 -8.07 19.29 -7.08
CA PHE A 689 -7.90 20.61 -6.45
C PHE A 689 -9.10 21.56 -6.64
N ASP A 690 -10.32 21.05 -6.43
CA ASP A 690 -11.59 21.80 -6.57
C ASP A 690 -11.87 22.28 -8.01
N GLU A 691 -11.21 21.67 -9.00
CA GLU A 691 -11.43 21.93 -10.41
C GLU A 691 -11.85 20.65 -11.15
N SER A 692 -12.79 20.78 -12.07
CA SER A 692 -13.31 19.66 -12.87
C SER A 692 -12.59 19.56 -14.21
N PHE A 693 -12.04 18.39 -14.51
CA PHE A 693 -11.38 18.11 -15.78
C PHE A 693 -12.16 17.07 -16.58
N PRO A 694 -12.48 17.34 -17.86
CA PRO A 694 -13.21 16.40 -18.67
C PRO A 694 -12.34 15.21 -19.06
N VAL A 695 -12.89 14.01 -18.83
CA VAL A 695 -12.29 12.74 -19.24
C VAL A 695 -13.24 12.02 -20.19
N ARG A 696 -12.67 11.29 -21.15
CA ARG A 696 -13.41 10.43 -22.07
C ARG A 696 -13.07 8.98 -21.79
N VAL A 697 -14.08 8.12 -21.67
CA VAL A 697 -13.93 6.67 -21.61
C VAL A 697 -13.43 6.18 -22.97
N GLU A 698 -12.20 5.68 -23.03
CA GLU A 698 -11.58 5.17 -24.26
C GLU A 698 -11.74 3.65 -24.39
N ALA A 699 -11.81 2.93 -23.27
CA ALA A 699 -12.03 1.49 -23.24
C ALA A 699 -12.74 1.03 -21.97
N VAL A 700 -13.64 0.06 -22.12
CA VAL A 700 -14.24 -0.67 -21.00
C VAL A 700 -13.49 -2.00 -20.84
N GLY A 701 -12.96 -2.26 -19.64
CA GLY A 701 -12.12 -3.43 -19.38
C GLY A 701 -10.65 -3.23 -19.77
N CYS A 702 -9.95 -4.32 -20.08
CA CYS A 702 -8.48 -4.38 -20.19
C CYS A 702 -7.99 -4.27 -21.64
N LYS A 703 -8.22 -3.11 -22.27
CA LYS A 703 -7.78 -2.81 -23.65
C LYS A 703 -6.88 -1.58 -23.66
N GLY A 704 -5.64 -1.78 -24.10
CA GLY A 704 -4.63 -0.72 -24.18
C GLY A 704 -4.96 0.32 -25.25
N LEU A 705 -4.46 1.54 -25.03
CA LEU A 705 -4.49 2.63 -26.01
C LEU A 705 -3.28 2.54 -26.96
N TYR A 706 -2.18 1.97 -26.47
CA TYR A 706 -0.98 1.66 -27.25
C TYR A 706 -0.93 0.18 -27.60
N ASP A 707 -0.75 -0.14 -28.88
CA ASP A 707 -0.75 -1.52 -29.39
C ASP A 707 -1.96 -2.33 -28.84
N PRO A 708 -3.21 -1.92 -29.16
CA PRO A 708 -4.42 -2.47 -28.55
C PRO A 708 -4.56 -4.00 -28.74
N ASP A 709 -3.98 -4.53 -29.82
CA ASP A 709 -4.01 -5.95 -30.17
C ASP A 709 -2.87 -6.76 -29.52
N ASN A 710 -1.99 -6.12 -28.74
CA ASN A 710 -0.82 -6.74 -28.09
C ASN A 710 0.08 -7.51 -29.08
N LEU A 711 0.33 -6.91 -30.24
CA LEU A 711 1.15 -7.51 -31.29
C LEU A 711 2.63 -7.34 -31.01
N LEU A 712 3.06 -6.19 -30.46
CA LEU A 712 4.48 -5.89 -30.26
C LEU A 712 5.18 -6.89 -29.31
N PRO A 713 4.62 -7.24 -28.13
CA PRO A 713 5.26 -8.22 -27.25
C PRO A 713 5.44 -9.62 -27.87
N ARG A 714 4.68 -9.92 -28.93
CA ARG A 714 4.68 -11.22 -29.60
C ARG A 714 5.65 -11.30 -30.78
N GLN A 715 6.17 -10.16 -31.26
CA GLN A 715 7.11 -10.05 -32.39
C GLN A 715 8.56 -10.43 -32.07
#